data_AF-A0A963MT87-F1
#
_entry.id   AF-A0A963MT87-F1
#
_cell.length_a   1.000
_cell.length_b   1.000
_cell.length_c   1.000
_cell.angle_alpha   90.00
_cell.angle_beta   90.00
_cell.angle_gamma   90.00
#
_symmetry.space_group_name_H-M   'P 1'
#
loop_
_entity.id
_entity.type
_entity.pdbx_description
1 polymer ?
#
loop_
_entity_poly.entity_id
_entity_poly.type
_entity_poly.pdbx_seq_one_letter_code
_entity_poly.pdbx_strand_id
1 'polypeptide(L)'
;MAICASAELSRLDEVMAAAYAKAFASSADPESVKRGQRAWLLDMRNRCQDETCLVAVYRQRTDTLRDSVGGTPDEGAVQAAGAHAERLPAGGGVPPHSADADDPRDLVILFARTNAGAITSDAVQMVSALDGSKRLSAKALYRQQKAAYPGYYVCFVLDMNEYQGMGSTEGEIIGLLEAHLQQVMSRFAPKELLGKAQAVRGCATRESASSPVALAGNSWIDVIVVPRQTLPSLVTTDLQGRNLTPYSEKYEQMDVIRHKTLVQDVQASNTLRQSAAESADRRAQRLTALAAADSREYVASIALTRPSGGNFRWCTLEYDGANAAAVLAYIDRGREYLSTAFQANFKERRTYRQAIEGFASPDASYQKLQNDPSSCQVYVDFPKNVKLIAAAIERDQGGAGYEVNEIVSAQELRDHWAQKQGWAEWAAMELAIAIDASPQQMKILADRGISGKLGFDAALKEMTAAHYTNSADIGELIAYLDDKKAAGSGQTALTVKQAREHAKQEALRAQQLEQAEVQAKLAALPRPSLAELFDLSVPQAEREFRAGVFVRGKYHAKLTVGMIVNYTINADGTWSTSTCLPYGEVSERTFRNTESGRWTVEQARFTDTGKIYYAVKFNGLRRLLIGRDAGIVAENGAGEAQSRTNSGHTTDCGR
;
A
#
# COMPACT_ATOMS: atom_id res chain seq x y z
N MET A 1 13.88 9.25 0.04
CA MET A 1 14.66 8.03 -0.28
C MET A 1 16.13 8.34 -0.01
N ALA A 2 16.62 8.08 1.20
CA ALA A 2 18.01 8.37 1.57
C ALA A 2 19.00 7.34 0.99
N ILE A 3 18.57 6.08 0.87
CA ILE A 3 19.46 4.96 0.51
C ILE A 3 19.97 5.04 -0.93
N CYS A 4 19.12 5.44 -1.89
CA CYS A 4 19.55 5.60 -3.28
C CYS A 4 20.30 6.92 -3.54
N ALA A 5 20.32 7.84 -2.57
CA ALA A 5 20.99 9.14 -2.70
C ALA A 5 22.43 9.10 -2.15
N SER A 6 22.74 8.16 -1.26
CA SER A 6 24.08 7.95 -0.71
C SER A 6 24.74 6.71 -1.33
N ALA A 7 25.90 6.90 -1.94
CA ALA A 7 26.71 5.80 -2.47
C ALA A 7 27.14 4.82 -1.36
N GLU A 8 27.38 5.31 -0.14
CA GLU A 8 27.74 4.45 0.99
C GLU A 8 26.56 3.57 1.41
N LEU A 9 25.36 4.15 1.57
CA LEU A 9 24.17 3.39 1.93
C LEU A 9 23.75 2.38 0.85
N SER A 10 23.88 2.74 -0.43
CA SER A 10 23.62 1.81 -1.54
C SER A 10 24.55 0.60 -1.47
N ARG A 11 25.86 0.82 -1.26
CA ARG A 11 26.85 -0.26 -1.11
C ARG A 11 26.57 -1.12 0.13
N LEU A 12 26.20 -0.50 1.25
CA LEU A 12 25.85 -1.23 2.47
C LEU A 12 24.58 -2.09 2.31
N ASP A 13 23.63 -1.62 1.50
CA ASP A 13 22.43 -2.39 1.18
C ASP A 13 22.75 -3.66 0.38
N GLU A 14 23.61 -3.54 -0.64
CA GLU A 14 24.11 -4.68 -1.41
C GLU A 14 24.87 -5.69 -0.54
N VAL A 15 25.77 -5.20 0.34
CA VAL A 15 26.55 -6.04 1.25
C VAL A 15 25.64 -6.78 2.24
N MET A 16 24.65 -6.08 2.82
CA MET A 16 23.68 -6.68 3.74
C MET A 16 22.78 -7.70 3.03
N ALA A 17 22.33 -7.40 1.82
CA ALA A 17 21.53 -8.32 1.00
C ALA A 17 22.30 -9.61 0.68
N ALA A 18 23.58 -9.50 0.32
CA ALA A 18 24.46 -10.66 0.09
C ALA A 18 24.68 -11.48 1.37
N ALA A 19 24.94 -10.82 2.51
CA ALA A 19 25.08 -11.50 3.80
C ALA A 19 23.79 -12.22 4.21
N TYR A 20 22.63 -11.60 3.97
CA TYR A 20 21.32 -12.19 4.23
C TYR A 20 21.08 -13.42 3.35
N ALA A 21 21.36 -13.34 2.04
CA ALA A 21 21.22 -14.48 1.13
C ALA A 21 22.09 -15.67 1.57
N LYS A 22 23.34 -15.41 1.99
CA LYS A 22 24.24 -16.43 2.53
C LYS A 22 23.71 -17.03 3.84
N ALA A 23 23.30 -16.20 4.80
CA ALA A 23 22.70 -16.64 6.05
C ALA A 23 21.43 -17.48 5.84
N PHE A 24 20.58 -17.05 4.91
CA PHE A 24 19.36 -17.75 4.57
C PHE A 24 19.63 -19.12 3.95
N ALA A 25 20.61 -19.22 3.04
CA ALA A 25 20.97 -20.48 2.37
C ALA A 25 21.69 -21.47 3.31
N SER A 26 22.47 -20.98 4.27
CA SER A 26 23.29 -21.81 5.17
C SER A 26 22.59 -22.15 6.50
N SER A 27 21.48 -21.50 6.83
CA SER A 27 20.76 -21.74 8.09
C SER A 27 19.98 -23.06 8.07
N ALA A 28 20.05 -23.81 9.18
CA ALA A 28 19.18 -24.96 9.42
C ALA A 28 17.70 -24.55 9.64
N ASP A 29 17.45 -23.28 10.01
CA ASP A 29 16.12 -22.69 10.12
C ASP A 29 16.07 -21.36 9.30
N PRO A 30 15.78 -21.44 7.99
CA PRO A 30 15.67 -20.25 7.13
C PRO A 30 14.52 -19.31 7.53
N GLU A 31 13.47 -19.83 8.16
CA GLU A 31 12.32 -19.01 8.59
C GLU A 31 12.67 -18.13 9.79
N SER A 32 13.54 -18.58 10.69
CA SER A 32 14.12 -17.72 11.75
C SER A 32 14.91 -16.55 11.17
N VAL A 33 15.71 -16.79 10.11
CA VAL A 33 16.49 -15.73 9.43
C VAL A 33 15.55 -14.69 8.79
N LYS A 34 14.49 -15.14 8.11
CA LYS A 34 13.42 -14.28 7.56
C LYS A 34 12.74 -13.45 8.64
N ARG A 35 12.29 -14.07 9.74
CA ARG A 35 11.63 -13.37 10.86
C ARG A 35 12.57 -12.32 11.46
N GLY A 36 13.82 -12.67 11.72
CA GLY A 36 14.83 -11.74 12.24
C GLY A 36 15.10 -10.57 11.30
N GLN A 37 15.10 -10.80 9.98
CA GLN A 37 15.28 -9.73 9.00
C GLN A 37 14.10 -8.77 8.95
N ARG A 38 12.86 -9.30 9.02
CA ARG A 38 11.64 -8.48 9.08
C ARG A 38 11.58 -7.65 10.35
N ALA A 39 11.89 -8.25 11.51
CA ALA A 39 11.97 -7.54 12.78
C ALA A 39 13.02 -6.41 12.71
N TRP A 40 14.23 -6.69 12.20
CA TRP A 40 15.27 -5.66 12.04
C TRP A 40 14.83 -4.49 11.16
N LEU A 41 14.13 -4.77 10.05
CA LEU A 41 13.60 -3.72 9.18
C LEU A 41 12.60 -2.81 9.91
N LEU A 42 11.67 -3.39 10.67
CA LEU A 42 10.61 -2.67 11.38
C LEU A 42 11.15 -1.92 12.61
N ASP A 43 11.99 -2.57 13.41
CA ASP A 43 12.36 -2.09 14.74
C ASP A 43 13.67 -1.31 14.77
N MET A 44 14.55 -1.49 13.79
CA MET A 44 15.85 -0.81 13.76
C MET A 44 15.99 0.11 12.55
N ARG A 45 15.97 -0.43 11.31
CA ARG A 45 16.21 0.38 10.10
C ARG A 45 15.18 1.49 9.93
N ASN A 46 13.89 1.18 10.04
CA ASN A 46 12.82 2.15 9.81
C ASN A 46 12.73 3.23 10.91
N ARG A 47 13.42 3.05 12.06
CA ARG A 47 13.50 4.06 13.12
C ARG A 47 14.62 5.08 12.90
N CYS A 48 15.58 4.79 12.02
CA CYS A 48 16.66 5.72 11.71
C CYS A 48 16.14 6.96 10.95
N GLN A 49 16.54 8.15 11.42
CA GLN A 49 16.14 9.44 10.84
C GLN A 49 17.20 10.05 9.92
N ASP A 50 18.44 9.57 10.01
CA ASP A 50 19.58 10.10 9.25
C ASP A 50 20.49 8.98 8.69
N GLU A 51 21.43 9.40 7.85
CA GLU A 51 22.39 8.52 7.18
C GLU A 51 23.34 7.85 8.16
N THR A 52 23.82 8.56 9.18
CA THR A 52 24.73 8.03 10.21
C THR A 52 24.09 6.84 10.96
N CYS A 53 22.83 6.97 11.35
CA CYS A 53 22.06 5.89 11.96
C CYS A 53 21.92 4.70 11.00
N LEU A 54 21.55 4.97 9.74
CA LEU A 54 21.41 3.92 8.72
C LEU A 54 22.72 3.15 8.53
N VAL A 55 23.85 3.84 8.37
CA VAL A 55 25.17 3.21 8.23
C VAL A 55 25.46 2.28 9.41
N ALA A 56 25.21 2.72 10.63
CA ALA A 56 25.45 1.93 11.84
C ALA A 56 24.58 0.65 11.87
N VAL A 57 23.27 0.77 11.63
CA VAL A 57 22.36 -0.39 11.69
C VAL A 57 22.59 -1.38 10.54
N TYR A 58 23.00 -0.92 9.36
CA TYR A 58 23.36 -1.80 8.23
C TYR A 58 24.62 -2.61 8.53
N ARG A 59 25.66 -1.98 9.10
CA ARG A 59 26.90 -2.66 9.50
C ARG A 59 26.60 -3.70 10.59
N GLN A 60 25.92 -3.28 11.66
CA GLN A 60 25.50 -4.18 12.75
C GLN A 60 24.73 -5.41 12.23
N ARG A 61 23.80 -5.21 11.30
CA ARG A 61 23.01 -6.31 10.74
C ARG A 61 23.84 -7.24 9.88
N THR A 62 24.72 -6.68 9.07
CA THR A 62 25.65 -7.46 8.23
C THR A 62 26.51 -8.37 9.09
N ASP A 63 27.06 -7.85 10.19
CA ASP A 63 27.89 -8.63 11.12
C ASP A 63 27.08 -9.73 11.79
N THR A 64 25.88 -9.41 12.29
CA THR A 64 24.96 -10.42 12.86
C THR A 64 24.65 -11.56 11.89
N LEU A 65 24.43 -11.25 10.61
CA LEU A 65 24.15 -12.25 9.58
C LEU A 65 25.39 -13.08 9.26
N ARG A 66 26.59 -12.50 9.26
CA ARG A 66 27.85 -13.22 9.04
C ARG A 66 28.15 -14.18 10.19
N ASP A 67 27.97 -13.73 11.43
CA ASP A 67 28.16 -14.55 12.63
C ASP A 67 27.24 -15.77 12.64
N SER A 68 26.00 -15.60 12.14
CA SER A 68 25.03 -16.70 12.04
C SER A 68 25.43 -17.82 11.05
N VAL A 69 26.38 -17.56 10.16
CA VAL A 69 26.91 -18.54 9.18
C VAL A 69 28.17 -19.25 9.72
N GLY A 70 28.64 -18.90 10.93
CA GLY A 70 29.82 -19.52 11.54
C GLY A 70 31.14 -19.23 10.81
N GLY A 71 31.16 -18.19 9.96
CA GLY A 71 32.35 -17.80 9.22
C GLY A 71 33.14 -16.75 9.97
N THR A 72 34.39 -17.06 10.32
CA THR A 72 35.41 -16.06 10.66
C THR A 72 35.49 -14.99 9.56
N PRO A 73 35.77 -13.72 9.90
CA PRO A 73 35.82 -12.64 8.92
C PRO A 73 36.80 -12.98 7.80
N ASP A 74 36.31 -13.11 6.58
CA ASP A 74 37.15 -13.23 5.40
C ASP A 74 37.81 -11.86 5.15
N GLU A 75 39.00 -11.68 5.73
CA GLU A 75 39.79 -10.45 5.73
C GLU A 75 40.28 -10.05 4.31
N GLY A 76 40.01 -10.86 3.28
CA GLY A 76 40.41 -10.59 1.90
C GLY A 76 39.60 -9.52 1.15
N ALA A 77 38.44 -9.08 1.66
CA ALA A 77 37.53 -8.21 0.90
C ALA A 77 37.55 -6.71 1.28
N VAL A 78 38.28 -6.30 2.32
CA VAL A 78 38.20 -4.91 2.84
C VAL A 78 39.39 -4.03 2.40
N GLN A 79 40.52 -4.60 1.96
CA GLN A 79 41.71 -3.81 1.60
C GLN A 79 41.81 -3.36 0.13
N ALA A 80 40.91 -3.81 -0.77
CA ALA A 80 40.92 -3.36 -2.17
C ALA A 80 40.19 -2.02 -2.41
N ALA A 81 39.51 -1.44 -1.40
CA ALA A 81 38.67 -0.24 -1.58
C ALA A 81 39.24 1.05 -0.97
N GLY A 82 40.45 1.03 -0.40
CA GLY A 82 41.01 2.12 0.41
C GLY A 82 41.91 3.13 -0.30
N ALA A 83 42.24 2.96 -1.58
CA ALA A 83 43.25 3.79 -2.25
C ALA A 83 42.79 4.33 -3.61
N HIS A 84 41.68 5.07 -3.66
CA HIS A 84 41.39 6.02 -4.74
C HIS A 84 40.41 7.09 -4.23
N ALA A 85 40.88 7.92 -3.29
CA ALA A 85 40.24 9.17 -2.95
C ALA A 85 41.20 10.31 -3.26
N GLU A 86 41.48 10.52 -4.55
CA GLU A 86 42.18 11.71 -5.03
C GLU A 86 41.37 12.39 -6.13
N ARG A 87 41.04 13.65 -5.86
CA ARG A 87 40.36 14.69 -6.66
C ARG A 87 39.93 14.31 -8.09
N LEU A 88 38.61 14.33 -8.33
CA LEU A 88 38.02 14.46 -9.67
C LEU A 88 38.29 15.88 -10.23
N PRO A 89 38.97 16.03 -11.38
CA PRO A 89 38.84 17.22 -12.19
C PRO A 89 37.56 17.14 -13.05
N ALA A 90 36.91 18.29 -13.24
CA ALA A 90 35.86 18.45 -14.23
C ALA A 90 36.45 18.27 -15.64
N GLY A 91 36.10 17.20 -16.33
CA GLY A 91 36.49 16.96 -17.71
C GLY A 91 35.91 15.65 -18.25
N GLY A 92 34.98 15.75 -19.19
CA GLY A 92 34.39 14.61 -19.89
C GLY A 92 35.43 13.88 -20.74
N GLY A 93 35.80 12.68 -20.31
CA GLY A 93 36.56 11.71 -21.08
C GLY A 93 36.09 10.31 -20.69
N VAL A 94 35.68 9.52 -21.68
CA VAL A 94 35.42 8.08 -21.51
C VAL A 94 36.65 7.46 -20.83
N PRO A 95 36.52 6.69 -19.73
CA PRO A 95 37.68 6.13 -19.05
C PRO A 95 38.46 5.20 -19.99
N PRO A 96 39.80 5.20 -19.95
CA PRO A 96 40.61 4.36 -20.84
C PRO A 96 40.32 2.89 -20.59
N HIS A 97 40.02 2.17 -21.67
CA HIS A 97 39.83 0.73 -21.71
C HIS A 97 41.01 0.02 -21.03
N SER A 98 40.75 -0.71 -19.94
CA SER A 98 41.72 -1.64 -19.35
C SER A 98 42.04 -2.75 -20.36
N ALA A 99 43.31 -3.09 -20.51
CA ALA A 99 43.89 -4.01 -21.50
C ALA A 99 43.51 -5.51 -21.35
N ASP A 100 42.24 -5.83 -21.07
CA ASP A 100 41.69 -7.11 -21.49
C ASP A 100 41.58 -7.03 -23.03
N ALA A 101 42.26 -7.90 -23.77
CA ALA A 101 42.08 -7.96 -25.22
C ALA A 101 40.59 -8.12 -25.54
N ASP A 102 40.07 -7.29 -26.45
CA ASP A 102 38.67 -7.33 -26.87
C ASP A 102 38.31 -8.75 -27.37
N ASP A 103 37.33 -9.41 -26.72
CA ASP A 103 36.87 -10.74 -27.18
C ASP A 103 36.11 -10.54 -28.49
N PRO A 104 36.41 -11.29 -29.56
CA PRO A 104 35.69 -11.17 -30.83
C PRO A 104 34.18 -11.37 -30.71
N ARG A 105 33.72 -12.08 -29.67
CA ARG A 105 32.30 -12.33 -29.36
C ARG A 105 31.65 -11.26 -28.48
N ASP A 106 32.40 -10.24 -28.06
CA ASP A 106 31.84 -9.08 -27.37
C ASP A 106 30.77 -8.43 -28.26
N LEU A 107 29.60 -8.16 -27.70
CA LEU A 107 28.50 -7.58 -28.45
C LEU A 107 28.56 -6.06 -28.37
N VAL A 108 28.74 -5.42 -29.51
CA VAL A 108 28.80 -3.98 -29.65
C VAL A 108 27.40 -3.44 -29.90
N ILE A 109 26.97 -2.51 -29.05
CA ILE A 109 25.69 -1.80 -29.19
C ILE A 109 25.93 -0.55 -30.01
N LEU A 110 25.30 -0.49 -31.17
CA LEU A 110 25.40 0.57 -32.15
C LEU A 110 24.07 1.33 -32.24
N PHE A 111 24.12 2.65 -32.32
CA PHE A 111 22.95 3.52 -32.43
C PHE A 111 23.03 4.40 -33.68
N ALA A 112 21.91 4.60 -34.37
CA ALA A 112 21.87 5.39 -35.59
C ALA A 112 22.22 6.87 -35.31
N ARG A 113 23.22 7.43 -36.02
CA ARG A 113 23.73 8.80 -35.79
C ARG A 113 22.70 9.88 -36.10
N THR A 114 21.98 9.73 -37.21
CA THR A 114 20.79 10.47 -37.69
C THR A 114 20.65 10.21 -39.19
N ASN A 115 19.42 10.28 -39.72
CA ASN A 115 19.03 9.83 -41.06
C ASN A 115 19.90 10.40 -42.20
N ALA A 116 20.80 9.57 -42.74
CA ALA A 116 21.20 9.68 -44.14
C ALA A 116 20.04 9.19 -45.04
N GLY A 117 18.97 10.00 -45.14
CA GLY A 117 17.93 9.88 -46.17
C GLY A 117 16.70 8.97 -45.90
N ALA A 118 16.51 8.44 -44.68
CA ALA A 118 15.35 7.58 -44.38
C ALA A 118 14.13 8.38 -43.87
N ILE A 119 12.98 8.18 -44.52
CA ILE A 119 11.76 9.02 -44.43
C ILE A 119 10.97 8.84 -43.11
N THR A 120 11.33 7.92 -42.19
CA THR A 120 10.37 7.49 -41.15
C THR A 120 10.83 7.32 -39.70
N SER A 121 12.12 7.19 -39.35
CA SER A 121 12.53 7.18 -37.92
C SER A 121 13.12 8.54 -37.49
N ASP A 122 12.31 9.59 -37.57
CA ASP A 122 12.67 10.91 -37.05
C ASP A 122 12.45 11.01 -35.52
N ALA A 123 12.31 9.88 -34.83
CA ALA A 123 11.79 9.81 -33.47
C ALA A 123 12.86 10.00 -32.40
N VAL A 124 14.09 9.49 -32.60
CA VAL A 124 15.14 9.52 -31.59
C VAL A 124 16.47 9.93 -32.23
N GLN A 125 17.16 10.88 -31.62
CA GLN A 125 18.50 11.31 -32.04
C GLN A 125 19.44 11.37 -30.83
N MET A 126 20.71 11.02 -31.04
CA MET A 126 21.75 11.29 -30.05
C MET A 126 22.07 12.78 -30.05
N VAL A 127 21.98 13.41 -28.88
CA VAL A 127 22.35 14.80 -28.63
C VAL A 127 23.42 14.84 -27.56
N SER A 128 24.35 15.79 -27.70
CA SER A 128 25.25 16.12 -26.60
C SER A 128 24.49 16.99 -25.59
N ALA A 129 24.44 16.54 -24.35
CA ALA A 129 23.98 17.35 -23.23
C ALA A 129 25.04 18.41 -22.88
N LEU A 130 24.64 19.40 -22.06
CA LEU A 130 25.52 20.50 -21.64
C LEU A 130 26.75 20.05 -20.86
N ASP A 131 26.68 18.88 -20.23
CA ASP A 131 27.78 18.22 -19.51
C ASP A 131 28.74 17.44 -20.43
N GLY A 132 28.50 17.46 -21.75
CA GLY A 132 29.25 16.70 -22.75
C GLY A 132 28.85 15.23 -22.84
N SER A 133 27.95 14.74 -21.98
CA SER A 133 27.40 13.38 -22.09
C SER A 133 26.50 13.28 -23.32
N LYS A 134 26.54 12.14 -24.01
CA LYS A 134 25.57 11.87 -25.06
C LYS A 134 24.27 11.36 -24.44
N ARG A 135 23.13 11.85 -24.93
CA ARG A 135 21.79 11.44 -24.49
C ARG A 135 20.89 11.28 -25.70
N LEU A 136 19.90 10.42 -25.59
CA LEU A 136 18.86 10.26 -26.59
C LEU A 136 17.81 11.35 -26.37
N SER A 137 17.50 12.10 -27.41
CA SER A 137 16.44 13.09 -27.42
C SER A 137 15.33 12.62 -28.35
N ALA A 138 14.11 12.58 -27.83
CA ALA A 138 12.94 12.39 -28.66
C ALA A 138 12.66 13.70 -29.43
N LYS A 139 12.67 13.64 -30.77
CA LYS A 139 12.46 14.83 -31.62
C LYS A 139 11.05 15.41 -31.43
N ALA A 140 10.84 16.69 -31.74
CA ALA A 140 9.58 17.40 -31.43
C ALA A 140 8.29 16.74 -31.97
N LEU A 141 8.36 16.00 -33.08
CA LEU A 141 7.26 15.20 -33.64
C LEU A 141 6.73 14.13 -32.66
N TYR A 142 7.60 13.58 -31.78
CA TYR A 142 7.22 12.69 -30.68
C TYR A 142 6.24 13.35 -29.69
N ARG A 143 6.36 14.67 -29.47
CA ARG A 143 5.45 15.40 -28.56
C ARG A 143 4.05 15.56 -29.15
N GLN A 144 3.93 15.60 -30.49
CA GLN A 144 2.65 15.78 -31.18
C GLN A 144 1.90 14.47 -31.43
N GLN A 145 2.60 13.33 -31.57
CA GLN A 145 2.00 12.01 -31.86
C GLN A 145 2.16 10.98 -30.72
N LYS A 146 2.20 11.45 -29.47
CA LYS A 146 2.52 10.69 -28.25
C LYS A 146 1.76 9.36 -28.06
N ALA A 147 0.60 9.19 -28.70
CA ALA A 147 -0.25 8.00 -28.56
C ALA A 147 0.08 6.83 -29.52
N ALA A 148 0.83 7.05 -30.61
CA ALA A 148 0.96 6.05 -31.68
C ALA A 148 2.37 5.45 -31.85
N TYR A 149 3.39 5.95 -31.16
CA TYR A 149 4.76 5.50 -31.41
C TYR A 149 5.15 4.27 -30.56
N PRO A 150 5.62 3.17 -31.18
CA PRO A 150 5.95 1.93 -30.48
C PRO A 150 7.27 1.96 -29.71
N GLY A 151 8.01 3.08 -29.75
CA GLY A 151 9.29 3.31 -29.07
C GLY A 151 10.48 3.18 -30.02
N TYR A 152 11.51 2.38 -29.70
CA TYR A 152 12.68 2.18 -30.57
C TYR A 152 12.79 0.73 -31.04
N TYR A 153 13.34 0.52 -32.24
CA TYR A 153 13.54 -0.80 -32.80
C TYR A 153 14.97 -1.29 -32.62
N VAL A 154 15.07 -2.56 -32.23
CA VAL A 154 16.34 -3.21 -31.93
C VAL A 154 16.54 -4.37 -32.90
N CYS A 155 17.75 -4.44 -33.46
CA CYS A 155 18.21 -5.52 -34.31
C CYS A 155 19.34 -6.28 -33.61
N PHE A 156 19.11 -7.55 -33.29
CA PHE A 156 20.16 -8.45 -32.83
C PHE A 156 20.74 -9.20 -34.04
N VAL A 157 22.04 -9.05 -34.30
CA VAL A 157 22.78 -9.79 -35.32
C VAL A 157 23.66 -10.79 -34.57
N LEU A 158 23.21 -12.03 -34.43
CA LEU A 158 23.90 -13.06 -33.64
C LEU A 158 24.02 -14.33 -34.48
N ASP A 159 25.20 -14.94 -34.51
CA ASP A 159 25.36 -16.34 -34.94
C ASP A 159 25.21 -17.22 -33.70
N MET A 160 24.08 -17.90 -33.57
CA MET A 160 23.78 -18.70 -32.39
C MET A 160 24.77 -19.84 -32.18
N ASN A 161 25.48 -20.33 -33.22
CA ASN A 161 26.49 -21.37 -33.06
C ASN A 161 27.66 -20.90 -32.18
N GLU A 162 27.99 -19.62 -32.21
CA GLU A 162 29.06 -19.03 -31.40
C GLU A 162 28.69 -18.94 -29.91
N TYR A 163 27.38 -19.00 -29.60
CA TYR A 163 26.83 -18.88 -28.25
C TYR A 163 26.24 -20.20 -27.72
N GLN A 164 26.23 -21.28 -28.51
CA GLN A 164 25.69 -22.61 -28.13
C GLN A 164 26.35 -23.19 -26.87
N GLY A 165 27.62 -22.85 -26.59
CA GLY A 165 28.35 -23.31 -25.40
C GLY A 165 27.86 -22.77 -24.06
N MET A 166 26.89 -21.82 -24.07
CA MET A 166 26.39 -21.20 -22.84
C MET A 166 25.31 -22.03 -22.12
N GLY A 167 24.77 -23.09 -22.75
CA GLY A 167 23.71 -23.91 -22.16
C GLY A 167 22.38 -23.17 -22.00
N SER A 168 22.07 -22.28 -22.94
CA SER A 168 20.81 -21.49 -22.98
C SER A 168 20.16 -21.57 -24.34
N THR A 169 18.85 -21.33 -24.38
CA THR A 169 18.10 -21.20 -25.64
C THR A 169 18.33 -19.82 -26.27
N GLU A 170 18.07 -19.69 -27.58
CA GLU A 170 18.11 -18.39 -28.27
C GLU A 170 17.22 -17.35 -27.59
N GLY A 171 16.00 -17.73 -27.20
CA GLY A 171 15.07 -16.82 -26.52
C GLY A 171 15.60 -16.31 -25.17
N GLU A 172 16.36 -17.13 -24.44
CA GLU A 172 16.97 -16.74 -23.16
C GLU A 172 18.11 -15.75 -23.35
N ILE A 173 18.99 -16.00 -24.34
CA ILE A 173 20.07 -15.10 -24.69
C ILE A 173 19.48 -13.75 -25.14
N ILE A 174 18.49 -13.77 -26.04
CA ILE A 174 17.81 -12.53 -26.47
C ILE A 174 17.19 -11.80 -25.29
N GLY A 175 16.50 -12.50 -24.38
CA GLY A 175 15.91 -11.87 -23.19
C GLY A 175 16.94 -11.20 -22.27
N LEU A 176 18.12 -11.81 -22.09
CA LEU A 176 19.23 -11.20 -21.36
C LEU A 176 19.79 -9.97 -22.08
N LEU A 177 19.95 -10.06 -23.41
CA LEU A 177 20.43 -8.93 -24.22
C LEU A 177 19.43 -7.77 -24.21
N GLU A 178 18.13 -8.05 -24.23
CA GLU A 178 17.09 -7.04 -24.03
C GLU A 178 17.21 -6.38 -22.66
N ALA A 179 17.45 -7.14 -21.59
CA ALA A 179 17.66 -6.58 -20.25
C ALA A 179 18.90 -5.67 -20.17
N HIS A 180 20.02 -6.11 -20.73
CA HIS A 180 21.24 -5.29 -20.87
C HIS A 180 20.98 -4.02 -21.66
N LEU A 181 20.27 -4.15 -22.78
CA LEU A 181 19.93 -3.01 -23.61
C LEU A 181 19.02 -2.04 -22.87
N GLN A 182 18.03 -2.50 -22.11
CA GLN A 182 17.22 -1.61 -21.26
C GLN A 182 18.09 -0.88 -20.22
N GLN A 183 19.07 -1.55 -19.61
CA GLN A 183 19.99 -0.90 -18.67
C GLN A 183 20.86 0.16 -19.36
N VAL A 184 21.39 -0.14 -20.54
CA VAL A 184 22.12 0.83 -21.39
C VAL A 184 21.21 2.00 -21.70
N MET A 185 20.04 1.75 -22.28
CA MET A 185 19.07 2.77 -22.66
C MET A 185 18.57 3.58 -21.47
N SER A 186 18.49 3.03 -20.26
CA SER A 186 18.14 3.79 -19.04
C SER A 186 19.13 4.90 -18.68
N ARG A 187 20.40 4.78 -19.11
CA ARG A 187 21.43 5.80 -18.92
C ARG A 187 21.34 6.91 -19.98
N PHE A 188 20.93 6.57 -21.19
CA PHE A 188 20.94 7.47 -22.34
C PHE A 188 19.57 8.08 -22.66
N ALA A 189 18.48 7.35 -22.42
CA ALA A 189 17.13 7.73 -22.81
C ALA A 189 16.33 8.37 -21.68
N PRO A 190 15.54 9.41 -21.97
CA PRO A 190 14.58 9.95 -21.02
C PRO A 190 13.53 8.88 -20.67
N LYS A 191 12.96 8.94 -19.46
CA LYS A 191 12.05 7.92 -18.92
C LYS A 191 10.86 7.61 -19.84
N GLU A 192 10.46 8.57 -20.66
CA GLU A 192 9.38 8.46 -21.63
C GLU A 192 9.67 7.47 -22.77
N LEU A 193 10.95 7.19 -23.07
CA LEU A 193 11.37 6.20 -24.06
C LEU A 193 11.67 4.82 -23.45
N LEU A 194 11.71 4.71 -22.11
CA LEU A 194 11.99 3.45 -21.41
C LEU A 194 10.74 2.57 -21.36
N GLY A 195 10.92 1.26 -21.56
CA GLY A 195 9.83 0.27 -21.51
C GLY A 195 9.00 0.10 -22.79
N LYS A 196 9.44 0.69 -23.91
CA LYS A 196 8.80 0.55 -25.23
C LYS A 196 9.79 0.10 -26.31
N ALA A 197 10.70 -0.81 -26.01
CA ALA A 197 11.51 -1.39 -27.09
C ALA A 197 10.66 -2.41 -27.84
N GLN A 198 10.65 -2.35 -29.16
CA GLN A 198 10.19 -3.47 -29.98
C GLN A 198 11.41 -4.15 -30.58
N ALA A 199 11.71 -5.36 -30.10
CA ALA A 199 12.73 -6.18 -30.69
C ALA A 199 12.25 -6.68 -32.07
N VAL A 200 13.02 -6.38 -33.11
CA VAL A 200 12.82 -6.95 -34.45
C VAL A 200 13.75 -8.15 -34.55
N ARG A 201 13.17 -9.35 -34.51
CA ARG A 201 13.95 -10.60 -34.63
C ARG A 201 14.30 -10.86 -36.10
N GLY A 202 15.54 -11.29 -36.36
CA GLY A 202 15.93 -11.83 -37.67
C GLY A 202 16.27 -10.81 -38.76
N CYS A 203 16.71 -9.59 -38.42
CA CYS A 203 17.04 -8.57 -39.42
C CYS A 203 18.26 -8.91 -40.32
N ALA A 204 19.01 -9.98 -40.01
CA ALA A 204 20.12 -10.46 -40.83
C ALA A 204 20.31 -11.98 -40.66
N THR A 205 19.85 -12.77 -41.63
CA THR A 205 20.17 -14.20 -41.74
C THR A 205 20.58 -14.54 -43.18
N ARG A 206 21.58 -13.83 -43.71
CA ARG A 206 22.35 -14.36 -44.86
C ARG A 206 23.69 -14.85 -44.36
N GLU A 207 23.66 -16.06 -43.82
CA GLU A 207 24.84 -16.87 -43.52
C GLU A 207 25.58 -17.16 -44.83
N SER A 208 26.62 -16.40 -45.08
CA SER A 208 27.72 -16.81 -45.93
C SER A 208 28.95 -16.28 -45.23
N ALA A 209 29.80 -17.19 -44.75
CA ALA A 209 31.08 -16.91 -44.08
C ALA A 209 32.06 -16.07 -44.94
N SER A 210 31.66 -15.68 -46.15
CA SER A 210 32.42 -14.90 -47.12
C SER A 210 31.69 -13.65 -47.63
N SER A 211 30.46 -13.39 -47.19
CA SER A 211 29.65 -12.25 -47.65
C SER A 211 29.47 -11.22 -46.53
N PRO A 212 29.51 -9.92 -46.86
CA PRO A 212 29.28 -8.88 -45.87
C PRO A 212 27.88 -9.02 -45.27
N VAL A 213 27.76 -8.83 -43.96
CA VAL A 213 26.48 -8.85 -43.26
C VAL A 213 25.72 -7.59 -43.67
N ALA A 214 24.81 -7.76 -44.64
CA ALA A 214 24.00 -6.68 -45.16
C ALA A 214 22.74 -6.50 -44.31
N LEU A 215 22.62 -5.35 -43.66
CA LEU A 215 21.37 -4.92 -43.07
C LEU A 215 20.44 -4.50 -44.22
N ALA A 216 19.46 -5.36 -44.52
CA ALA A 216 18.52 -5.16 -45.62
C ALA A 216 17.56 -4.01 -45.27
N GLY A 217 17.74 -2.85 -45.92
CA GLY A 217 16.78 -1.77 -46.20
C GLY A 217 15.80 -1.25 -45.11
N ASN A 218 15.78 -1.80 -43.90
CA ASN A 218 14.76 -1.49 -42.91
C ASN A 218 15.11 -0.15 -42.27
N SER A 219 14.51 0.92 -42.80
CA SER A 219 14.66 2.32 -42.37
C SER A 219 14.21 2.61 -40.93
N TRP A 220 13.93 1.57 -40.14
CA TRP A 220 13.35 1.68 -38.80
C TRP A 220 14.29 1.16 -37.71
N ILE A 221 15.46 0.59 -38.01
CA ILE A 221 16.36 0.05 -36.98
C ILE A 221 17.15 1.20 -36.31
N ASP A 222 16.78 1.52 -35.08
CA ASP A 222 17.44 2.54 -34.26
C ASP A 222 18.70 2.01 -33.58
N VAL A 223 18.65 0.75 -33.12
CA VAL A 223 19.73 0.08 -32.37
C VAL A 223 20.11 -1.23 -33.04
N ILE A 224 21.41 -1.47 -33.18
CA ILE A 224 21.97 -2.77 -33.61
C ILE A 224 22.85 -3.31 -32.49
N VAL A 225 22.72 -4.60 -32.18
CA VAL A 225 23.62 -5.33 -31.29
C VAL A 225 24.29 -6.42 -32.12
N VAL A 226 25.62 -6.38 -32.21
CA VAL A 226 26.40 -7.20 -33.15
C VAL A 226 27.74 -7.64 -32.54
N PRO A 227 28.22 -8.87 -32.78
CA PRO A 227 29.55 -9.30 -32.37
C PRO A 227 30.64 -8.39 -32.94
N ARG A 228 31.65 -8.10 -32.13
CA ARG A 228 32.78 -7.25 -32.51
C ARG A 228 33.47 -7.73 -33.77
N GLN A 229 33.67 -9.04 -33.92
CA GLN A 229 34.25 -9.65 -35.11
C GLN A 229 33.43 -9.45 -36.39
N THR A 230 32.13 -9.19 -36.26
CA THR A 230 31.24 -8.94 -37.40
C THR A 230 31.32 -7.49 -37.88
N LEU A 231 31.78 -6.55 -37.04
CA LEU A 231 31.85 -5.12 -37.37
C LEU A 231 32.56 -4.82 -38.71
N PRO A 232 33.74 -5.40 -39.03
CA PRO A 232 34.42 -5.10 -40.30
C PRO A 232 33.61 -5.51 -41.54
N SER A 233 32.70 -6.48 -41.40
CA SER A 233 31.84 -7.00 -42.46
C SER A 233 30.45 -6.36 -42.49
N LEU A 234 30.12 -5.53 -41.49
CA LEU A 234 28.80 -4.95 -41.33
C LEU A 234 28.62 -3.78 -42.31
N VAL A 235 27.70 -3.95 -43.25
CA VAL A 235 27.36 -2.95 -44.27
C VAL A 235 25.86 -2.70 -44.27
N THR A 236 25.48 -1.47 -44.62
CA THR A 236 24.06 -1.11 -44.78
C THR A 236 23.71 -1.10 -46.26
N THR A 237 22.57 -1.68 -46.63
CA THR A 237 22.03 -1.60 -48.00
C THR A 237 20.96 -0.52 -48.12
N ASP A 238 20.77 0.06 -49.30
CA ASP A 238 19.55 0.84 -49.59
C ASP A 238 18.32 -0.07 -49.73
N LEU A 239 17.12 0.53 -49.85
CA LEU A 239 15.85 -0.17 -50.02
C LEU A 239 15.80 -1.09 -51.26
N GLN A 240 16.72 -0.92 -52.20
CA GLN A 240 16.84 -1.75 -53.41
C GLN A 240 18.01 -2.75 -53.33
N GLY A 241 18.74 -2.81 -52.22
CA GLY A 241 19.89 -3.71 -52.04
C GLY A 241 21.16 -3.27 -52.76
N ARG A 242 21.25 -2.04 -53.29
CA ARG A 242 22.26 -1.65 -54.30
C ARG A 242 23.49 -0.94 -53.74
N ASN A 243 23.35 -0.14 -52.69
CA ASN A 243 24.46 0.62 -52.11
C ASN A 243 24.88 0.06 -50.76
N LEU A 244 26.11 -0.46 -50.67
CA LEU A 244 26.74 -0.89 -49.42
C LEU A 244 27.51 0.28 -48.80
N THR A 245 26.93 0.93 -47.79
CA THR A 245 27.64 1.94 -46.99
C THR A 245 28.21 1.28 -45.73
N PRO A 246 29.49 1.52 -45.36
CA PRO A 246 30.04 1.06 -44.08
C PRO A 246 29.14 1.47 -42.91
N TYR A 247 28.91 0.57 -41.95
CA TYR A 247 28.04 0.86 -40.82
C TYR A 247 28.52 2.08 -40.01
N SER A 248 29.83 2.29 -39.94
CA SER A 248 30.48 3.35 -39.15
C SER A 248 30.11 4.76 -39.59
N GLU A 249 29.63 4.92 -40.83
CA GLU A 249 29.12 6.20 -41.33
C GLU A 249 27.71 6.49 -40.80
N LYS A 250 26.90 5.46 -40.54
CA LYS A 250 25.49 5.59 -40.14
C LYS A 250 25.25 5.33 -38.65
N TYR A 251 26.12 4.57 -38.00
CA TYR A 251 25.96 4.16 -36.62
C TYR A 251 27.14 4.59 -35.75
N GLU A 252 26.86 4.83 -34.48
CA GLU A 252 27.83 5.12 -33.46
C GLU A 252 27.77 4.06 -32.35
N GLN A 253 28.92 3.60 -31.89
CA GLN A 253 28.99 2.71 -30.73
C GLN A 253 28.58 3.42 -29.46
N MET A 254 27.60 2.86 -28.74
CA MET A 254 27.14 3.34 -27.44
C MET A 254 27.79 2.58 -26.29
N ASP A 255 27.83 1.25 -26.38
CA ASP A 255 28.30 0.39 -25.30
C ASP A 255 28.72 -1.00 -25.84
N VAL A 256 29.27 -1.83 -24.96
CA VAL A 256 29.71 -3.19 -25.25
C VAL A 256 29.24 -4.14 -24.16
N ILE A 257 28.48 -5.17 -24.52
CA ILE A 257 28.17 -6.30 -23.63
C ILE A 257 29.30 -7.30 -23.79
N ARG A 258 30.15 -7.43 -22.75
CA ARG A 258 31.27 -8.35 -22.80
C ARG A 258 30.78 -9.79 -22.82
N HIS A 259 31.38 -10.64 -23.66
CA HIS A 259 31.03 -12.05 -23.78
C HIS A 259 31.13 -12.75 -22.41
N LYS A 260 32.18 -12.46 -21.62
CA LYS A 260 32.32 -13.00 -20.26
C LYS A 260 31.16 -12.62 -19.32
N THR A 261 30.65 -11.40 -19.44
CA THR A 261 29.50 -10.92 -18.64
C THR A 261 28.24 -11.64 -19.09
N LEU A 262 28.02 -11.77 -20.40
CA LEU A 262 26.87 -12.52 -20.93
C LEU A 262 26.89 -13.99 -20.47
N VAL A 263 28.05 -14.66 -20.47
CA VAL A 263 28.20 -16.03 -19.94
C VAL A 263 27.84 -16.09 -18.45
N GLN A 264 28.33 -15.14 -17.64
CA GLN A 264 28.02 -15.08 -16.21
C GLN A 264 26.52 -14.89 -15.96
N ASP A 265 25.86 -14.01 -16.73
CA ASP A 265 24.43 -13.75 -16.61
C ASP A 265 23.59 -14.96 -17.04
N VAL A 266 24.02 -15.67 -18.09
CA VAL A 266 23.42 -16.95 -18.47
C VAL A 266 23.53 -17.98 -17.35
N GLN A 267 24.72 -18.14 -16.77
CA GLN A 267 24.94 -19.09 -15.68
C GLN A 267 24.12 -18.72 -14.44
N ALA A 268 24.06 -17.43 -14.10
CA ALA A 268 23.22 -16.93 -13.01
C ALA A 268 21.73 -17.20 -13.27
N SER A 269 21.26 -16.95 -14.49
CA SER A 269 19.89 -17.25 -14.92
C SER A 269 19.58 -18.75 -14.83
N ASN A 270 20.50 -19.62 -15.28
CA ASN A 270 20.36 -21.07 -15.18
C ASN A 270 20.29 -21.55 -13.73
N THR A 271 21.17 -21.01 -12.86
CA THR A 271 21.16 -21.31 -11.43
C THR A 271 19.84 -20.87 -10.77
N LEU A 272 19.33 -19.69 -11.13
CA LEU A 272 18.02 -19.21 -10.65
C LEU A 272 16.88 -20.11 -11.11
N ARG A 273 16.89 -20.58 -12.36
CA ARG A 273 15.87 -21.53 -12.86
C ARG A 273 15.93 -22.88 -12.16
N GLN A 274 17.12 -23.43 -11.97
CA GLN A 274 17.31 -24.70 -11.26
C GLN A 274 16.79 -24.59 -9.83
N SER A 275 17.20 -23.56 -9.09
CA SER A 275 16.72 -23.33 -7.72
C SER A 275 15.21 -23.07 -7.65
N ALA A 276 14.61 -22.42 -8.64
CA ALA A 276 13.17 -22.24 -8.75
C ALA A 276 12.44 -23.56 -9.01
N ALA A 277 12.95 -24.40 -9.92
CA ALA A 277 12.42 -25.72 -10.23
C ALA A 277 12.47 -26.65 -9.00
N GLU A 278 13.62 -26.74 -8.34
CA GLU A 278 13.77 -27.50 -7.09
C GLU A 278 12.83 -26.99 -5.99
N SER A 279 12.63 -25.68 -5.90
CA SER A 279 11.69 -25.10 -4.93
C SER A 279 10.24 -25.47 -5.27
N ALA A 280 9.87 -25.47 -6.55
CA ALA A 280 8.56 -25.91 -7.01
C ALA A 280 8.33 -27.40 -6.70
N ASP A 281 9.34 -28.26 -6.95
CA ASP A 281 9.28 -29.69 -6.65
C ASP A 281 9.11 -29.94 -5.15
N ARG A 282 9.89 -29.26 -4.30
CA ARG A 282 9.73 -29.33 -2.83
C ARG A 282 8.33 -28.91 -2.39
N ARG A 283 7.76 -27.85 -2.97
CA ARG A 283 6.39 -27.41 -2.68
C ARG A 283 5.36 -28.46 -3.13
N ALA A 284 5.51 -29.05 -4.31
CA ALA A 284 4.61 -30.09 -4.81
C ALA A 284 4.65 -31.35 -3.92
N GLN A 285 5.83 -31.78 -3.48
CA GLN A 285 6.00 -32.88 -2.53
C GLN A 285 5.35 -32.56 -1.17
N ARG A 286 5.60 -31.37 -0.63
CA ARG A 286 5.00 -30.91 0.63
C ARG A 286 3.47 -30.82 0.54
N LEU A 287 2.94 -30.29 -0.57
CA LEU A 287 1.49 -30.26 -0.83
C LEU A 287 0.91 -31.67 -0.80
N THR A 288 1.57 -32.62 -1.46
CA THR A 288 1.12 -34.03 -1.51
C THR A 288 1.10 -34.65 -0.12
N ALA A 289 2.16 -34.46 0.68
CA ALA A 289 2.22 -34.97 2.05
C ALA A 289 1.13 -34.36 2.95
N LEU A 290 0.94 -33.04 2.89
CA LEU A 290 -0.07 -32.34 3.69
C LEU A 290 -1.50 -32.69 3.26
N ALA A 291 -1.73 -32.89 1.96
CA ALA A 291 -3.01 -33.33 1.42
C ALA A 291 -3.36 -34.75 1.89
N ALA A 292 -2.39 -35.67 1.88
CA ALA A 292 -2.58 -37.03 2.40
C ALA A 292 -2.90 -37.06 3.91
N ALA A 293 -2.37 -36.08 4.66
CA ALA A 293 -2.66 -35.91 6.08
C ALA A 293 -3.96 -35.12 6.38
N ASP A 294 -4.71 -34.69 5.36
CA ASP A 294 -5.89 -33.81 5.50
C ASP A 294 -5.61 -32.56 6.37
N SER A 295 -4.42 -31.99 6.21
CA SER A 295 -3.94 -30.91 7.08
C SER A 295 -4.75 -29.63 6.89
N ARG A 296 -5.25 -29.08 8.01
CA ARG A 296 -5.84 -27.73 8.09
C ARG A 296 -4.92 -26.68 8.73
N GLU A 297 -3.69 -27.08 9.03
CA GLU A 297 -2.68 -26.19 9.62
C GLU A 297 -1.93 -25.37 8.57
N TYR A 298 -2.20 -25.60 7.28
CA TYR A 298 -1.58 -24.88 6.18
C TYR A 298 -2.61 -24.53 5.12
N VAL A 299 -2.40 -23.40 4.45
CA VAL A 299 -3.13 -23.00 3.25
C VAL A 299 -2.15 -22.99 2.08
N ALA A 300 -2.58 -23.50 0.94
CA ALA A 300 -1.80 -23.56 -0.28
C ALA A 300 -2.57 -22.92 -1.43
N SER A 301 -1.90 -22.71 -2.56
CA SER A 301 -2.59 -22.33 -3.78
C SER A 301 -1.91 -22.86 -5.03
N ILE A 302 -2.68 -22.95 -6.10
CA ILE A 302 -2.18 -23.23 -7.45
C ILE A 302 -2.59 -22.10 -8.38
N ALA A 303 -1.64 -21.65 -9.21
CA ALA A 303 -1.91 -20.66 -10.25
C ALA A 303 -2.17 -21.39 -11.57
N LEU A 304 -3.34 -21.17 -12.18
CA LEU A 304 -3.88 -21.99 -13.27
C LEU A 304 -3.67 -21.36 -14.65
N THR A 305 -3.83 -20.04 -14.73
CA THR A 305 -3.73 -19.32 -16.00
C THR A 305 -3.02 -18.00 -15.78
N ARG A 306 -2.18 -17.58 -16.73
CA ARG A 306 -1.65 -16.22 -16.69
C ARG A 306 -2.81 -15.25 -16.95
N PRO A 307 -2.94 -14.17 -16.17
CA PRO A 307 -4.04 -13.23 -16.34
C PRO A 307 -3.99 -12.57 -17.72
N SER A 308 -4.93 -12.92 -18.59
CA SER A 308 -5.11 -12.30 -19.93
C SER A 308 -5.98 -11.04 -19.83
N GLY A 309 -5.53 -10.06 -19.04
CA GLY A 309 -6.28 -8.82 -18.77
C GLY A 309 -7.57 -9.00 -17.95
N GLY A 310 -8.09 -7.89 -17.40
CA GLY A 310 -9.26 -7.91 -16.51
C GLY A 310 -8.93 -8.26 -15.05
N ASN A 311 -9.92 -8.14 -14.15
CA ASN A 311 -9.73 -8.31 -12.71
C ASN A 311 -9.08 -9.66 -12.38
N PHE A 312 -8.12 -9.62 -11.45
CA PHE A 312 -7.47 -10.84 -10.98
C PHE A 312 -8.44 -11.66 -10.13
N ARG A 313 -8.68 -12.92 -10.51
CA ARG A 313 -9.71 -13.78 -9.91
C ARG A 313 -9.10 -14.88 -9.04
N TRP A 314 -9.50 -14.85 -7.78
CA TRP A 314 -9.16 -15.84 -6.77
C TRP A 314 -10.36 -16.76 -6.54
N CYS A 315 -10.09 -18.04 -6.35
CA CYS A 315 -11.10 -19.04 -6.04
C CYS A 315 -10.76 -19.75 -4.74
N THR A 316 -11.79 -20.12 -4.00
CA THR A 316 -11.70 -20.92 -2.77
C THR A 316 -12.99 -21.67 -2.58
N LEU A 317 -13.01 -22.70 -1.74
CA LEU A 317 -14.27 -23.15 -1.17
C LEU A 317 -14.86 -22.10 -0.21
N GLU A 318 -16.15 -22.19 0.03
CA GLU A 318 -16.85 -21.41 1.05
C GLU A 318 -16.50 -21.94 2.45
N TYR A 319 -16.08 -21.04 3.33
CA TYR A 319 -15.70 -21.33 4.70
C TYR A 319 -16.34 -20.34 5.66
N ASP A 320 -16.43 -20.74 6.92
CA ASP A 320 -16.73 -19.88 8.07
C ASP A 320 -15.57 -19.83 9.08
N GLY A 321 -15.69 -18.92 10.04
CA GLY A 321 -14.80 -18.81 11.20
C GLY A 321 -13.30 -18.78 10.88
N ALA A 322 -12.55 -19.61 11.59
CA ALA A 322 -11.08 -19.68 11.52
C ALA A 322 -10.56 -20.11 10.15
N ASN A 323 -11.30 -20.97 9.44
CA ASN A 323 -10.91 -21.44 8.12
C ASN A 323 -11.07 -20.34 7.08
N ALA A 324 -12.19 -19.61 7.14
CA ALA A 324 -12.42 -18.45 6.28
C ALA A 324 -11.33 -17.39 6.47
N ALA A 325 -10.99 -17.08 7.73
CA ALA A 325 -9.95 -16.11 8.04
C ALA A 325 -8.58 -16.51 7.46
N ALA A 326 -8.20 -17.79 7.58
CA ALA A 326 -6.94 -18.29 7.03
C ALA A 326 -6.89 -18.15 5.50
N VAL A 327 -7.92 -18.60 4.80
CA VAL A 327 -7.94 -18.58 3.33
C VAL A 327 -8.05 -17.16 2.78
N LEU A 328 -8.90 -16.32 3.38
CA LEU A 328 -9.04 -14.92 2.98
C LEU A 328 -7.77 -14.10 3.25
N ALA A 329 -7.05 -14.37 4.34
CA ALA A 329 -5.76 -13.75 4.59
C ALA A 329 -4.70 -14.21 3.58
N TYR A 330 -4.74 -15.47 3.13
CA TYR A 330 -3.87 -15.92 2.05
C TYR A 330 -4.14 -15.12 0.77
N ILE A 331 -5.40 -14.94 0.40
CA ILE A 331 -5.80 -14.16 -0.79
C ILE A 331 -5.40 -12.68 -0.65
N ASP A 332 -5.62 -12.08 0.52
CA ASP A 332 -5.23 -10.70 0.83
C ASP A 332 -3.73 -10.47 0.60
N ARG A 333 -2.90 -11.41 1.08
CA ARG A 333 -1.44 -11.40 0.90
C ARG A 333 -0.97 -12.13 -0.35
N GLY A 334 -1.88 -12.58 -1.20
CA GLY A 334 -1.58 -13.58 -2.22
C GLY A 334 -0.46 -13.16 -3.18
N ARG A 335 -0.31 -11.85 -3.43
CA ARG A 335 0.82 -11.30 -4.20
C ARG A 335 2.19 -11.71 -3.68
N GLU A 336 2.35 -11.88 -2.37
CA GLU A 336 3.62 -12.28 -1.75
C GLU A 336 3.93 -13.76 -1.96
N TYR A 337 2.91 -14.58 -2.22
CA TYR A 337 3.00 -16.04 -2.28
C TYR A 337 3.05 -16.58 -3.72
N LEU A 338 2.65 -15.77 -4.69
CA LEU A 338 2.74 -16.09 -6.11
C LEU A 338 4.17 -15.97 -6.64
N SER A 339 4.46 -16.67 -7.73
CA SER A 339 5.76 -16.62 -8.40
C SER A 339 6.11 -15.25 -8.97
N THR A 340 7.41 -15.00 -9.19
CA THR A 340 7.89 -13.73 -9.75
C THR A 340 7.25 -13.40 -11.09
N ALA A 341 6.99 -14.42 -11.92
CA ALA A 341 6.27 -14.28 -13.19
C ALA A 341 4.82 -13.79 -12.97
N PHE A 342 4.10 -14.35 -12.00
CA PHE A 342 2.77 -13.87 -11.65
C PHE A 342 2.81 -12.47 -11.03
N GLN A 343 3.76 -12.20 -10.13
CA GLN A 343 3.92 -10.90 -9.47
C GLN A 343 4.21 -9.76 -10.45
N ALA A 344 4.98 -10.00 -11.50
CA ALA A 344 5.27 -9.01 -12.54
C ALA A 344 3.97 -8.49 -13.18
N ASN A 345 3.01 -9.39 -13.45
CA ASN A 345 1.71 -9.04 -14.01
C ASN A 345 0.85 -8.17 -13.07
N PHE A 346 1.02 -8.29 -11.74
CA PHE A 346 0.34 -7.41 -10.78
C PHE A 346 0.87 -5.97 -10.79
N LYS A 347 2.19 -5.77 -10.99
CA LYS A 347 2.82 -4.44 -10.89
C LYS A 347 2.35 -3.49 -11.98
N GLU A 348 2.06 -4.01 -13.16
CA GLU A 348 1.64 -3.21 -14.31
C GLU A 348 0.21 -2.62 -14.14
N ARG A 349 -0.58 -3.11 -13.18
CA ARG A 349 -2.01 -2.82 -13.10
C ARG A 349 -2.46 -2.51 -11.68
N ARG A 350 -2.14 -1.28 -11.24
CA ARG A 350 -2.41 -0.73 -9.88
C ARG A 350 -3.89 -0.75 -9.42
N THR A 351 -4.85 -1.00 -10.31
CA THR A 351 -6.29 -0.81 -10.05
C THR A 351 -7.08 -2.10 -9.84
N TYR A 352 -6.44 -3.28 -9.79
CA TYR A 352 -7.20 -4.52 -9.66
C TYR A 352 -7.86 -4.66 -8.29
N ARG A 353 -9.20 -4.64 -8.30
CA ARG A 353 -10.00 -5.24 -7.22
C ARG A 353 -9.82 -6.74 -7.32
N GLN A 354 -9.42 -7.36 -6.22
CA GLN A 354 -9.43 -8.82 -6.10
C GLN A 354 -10.90 -9.26 -6.16
N ALA A 355 -11.24 -10.09 -7.14
CA ALA A 355 -12.52 -10.78 -7.17
C ALA A 355 -12.29 -12.16 -6.53
N ILE A 356 -13.10 -12.49 -5.52
CA ILE A 356 -13.05 -13.78 -4.83
C ILE A 356 -14.32 -14.52 -5.19
N GLU A 357 -14.18 -15.71 -5.76
CA GLU A 357 -15.28 -16.63 -6.07
C GLU A 357 -15.24 -17.81 -5.09
N GLY A 358 -16.31 -17.94 -4.30
CA GLY A 358 -16.50 -19.04 -3.36
C GLY A 358 -17.26 -20.19 -4.02
N PHE A 359 -16.88 -21.42 -3.70
CA PHE A 359 -17.54 -22.63 -4.20
C PHE A 359 -17.98 -23.55 -3.06
N ALA A 360 -19.15 -24.18 -3.22
CA ALA A 360 -19.67 -25.11 -2.22
C ALA A 360 -18.88 -26.43 -2.14
N SER A 361 -18.18 -26.83 -3.21
CA SER A 361 -17.38 -28.06 -3.26
C SER A 361 -16.25 -27.99 -4.29
N PRO A 362 -15.21 -28.86 -4.17
CA PRO A 362 -14.17 -28.97 -5.19
C PRO A 362 -14.73 -29.28 -6.58
N ASP A 363 -15.74 -30.14 -6.67
CA ASP A 363 -16.36 -30.50 -7.95
C ASP A 363 -17.06 -29.29 -8.61
N ALA A 364 -17.80 -28.50 -7.83
CA ALA A 364 -18.44 -27.28 -8.34
C ALA A 364 -17.40 -26.27 -8.85
N SER A 365 -16.29 -26.13 -8.13
CA SER A 365 -15.18 -25.28 -8.55
C SER A 365 -14.53 -25.77 -9.83
N TYR A 366 -14.27 -27.08 -9.92
CA TYR A 366 -13.63 -27.66 -11.10
C TYR A 366 -14.52 -27.61 -12.34
N GLN A 367 -15.82 -27.89 -12.20
CA GLN A 367 -16.80 -27.72 -13.29
C GLN A 367 -16.83 -26.28 -13.81
N LYS A 368 -16.76 -25.29 -12.90
CA LYS A 368 -16.68 -23.89 -13.30
C LYS A 368 -15.41 -23.60 -14.10
N LEU A 369 -14.26 -24.11 -13.64
CA LEU A 369 -12.97 -23.98 -14.33
C LEU A 369 -13.00 -24.63 -15.72
N GLN A 370 -13.64 -25.78 -15.89
CA GLN A 370 -13.78 -26.43 -17.19
C GLN A 370 -14.62 -25.59 -18.17
N ASN A 371 -15.69 -24.96 -17.68
CA ASN A 371 -16.59 -24.15 -18.50
C ASN A 371 -16.00 -22.77 -18.85
N ASP A 372 -15.25 -22.18 -17.93
CA ASP A 372 -14.60 -20.87 -18.10
C ASP A 372 -13.22 -20.90 -17.42
N PRO A 373 -12.15 -21.29 -18.14
CA PRO A 373 -10.79 -21.33 -17.59
C PRO A 373 -10.29 -19.98 -17.06
N SER A 374 -10.90 -18.87 -17.50
CA SER A 374 -10.56 -17.51 -17.05
C SER A 374 -11.28 -17.10 -15.77
N SER A 375 -12.28 -17.88 -15.32
CA SER A 375 -13.01 -17.60 -14.08
C SER A 375 -12.11 -17.73 -12.85
N CYS A 376 -11.06 -18.53 -12.95
CA CYS A 376 -10.16 -18.83 -11.86
C CYS A 376 -8.70 -18.75 -12.29
N GLN A 377 -7.98 -17.73 -11.80
CA GLN A 377 -6.55 -17.59 -12.09
C GLN A 377 -5.70 -18.22 -11.00
N VAL A 378 -6.15 -18.11 -9.74
CA VAL A 378 -5.50 -18.76 -8.60
C VAL A 378 -6.55 -19.42 -7.73
N TYR A 379 -6.37 -20.71 -7.49
CA TYR A 379 -7.20 -21.49 -6.57
C TYR A 379 -6.45 -21.63 -5.24
N VAL A 380 -7.03 -21.11 -4.16
CA VAL A 380 -6.46 -21.08 -2.80
C VAL A 380 -7.35 -21.91 -1.90
N ASP A 381 -6.76 -22.87 -1.20
CA ASP A 381 -7.51 -23.70 -0.26
C ASP A 381 -6.56 -24.48 0.67
N PHE A 382 -7.10 -25.32 1.55
CA PHE A 382 -6.34 -26.31 2.30
C PHE A 382 -5.74 -27.38 1.36
N PRO A 383 -4.56 -27.94 1.70
CA PRO A 383 -3.79 -28.87 0.88
C PRO A 383 -4.58 -29.97 0.17
N LYS A 384 -5.53 -30.60 0.87
CA LYS A 384 -6.37 -31.66 0.29
C LYS A 384 -7.19 -31.17 -0.90
N ASN A 385 -7.87 -30.03 -0.78
CA ASN A 385 -8.71 -29.48 -1.83
C ASN A 385 -7.87 -28.96 -3.00
N VAL A 386 -6.75 -28.29 -2.71
CA VAL A 386 -5.80 -27.87 -3.75
C VAL A 386 -5.29 -29.08 -4.55
N LYS A 387 -4.94 -30.18 -3.86
CA LYS A 387 -4.48 -31.40 -4.53
C LYS A 387 -5.58 -32.08 -5.35
N LEU A 388 -6.83 -32.04 -4.91
CA LEU A 388 -7.98 -32.55 -5.68
C LEU A 388 -8.16 -31.79 -7.01
N ILE A 389 -8.14 -30.46 -6.97
CA ILE A 389 -8.24 -29.64 -8.19
C ILE A 389 -7.03 -29.88 -9.11
N ALA A 390 -5.82 -29.89 -8.55
CA ALA A 390 -4.59 -30.17 -9.29
C ALA A 390 -4.64 -31.52 -10.02
N ALA A 391 -5.06 -32.58 -9.32
CA ALA A 391 -5.19 -33.92 -9.90
C ALA A 391 -6.26 -33.99 -10.99
N ALA A 392 -7.38 -33.26 -10.84
CA ALA A 392 -8.40 -33.17 -11.87
C ALA A 392 -7.88 -32.48 -13.14
N ILE A 393 -7.10 -31.41 -13.00
CA ILE A 393 -6.43 -30.74 -14.13
C ILE A 393 -5.46 -31.68 -14.84
N GLU A 394 -4.59 -32.37 -14.09
CA GLU A 394 -3.61 -33.30 -14.66
C GLU A 394 -4.29 -34.42 -15.47
N ARG A 395 -5.37 -34.98 -14.92
CA ARG A 395 -6.15 -36.05 -15.57
C ARG A 395 -6.78 -35.59 -16.88
N ASP A 396 -7.38 -34.42 -16.90
CA ASP A 396 -8.24 -34.00 -18.02
C ASP A 396 -7.49 -33.15 -19.08
N GLN A 397 -6.38 -32.49 -18.71
CA GLN A 397 -5.61 -31.60 -19.60
C GLN A 397 -4.24 -32.16 -20.01
N GLY A 398 -3.85 -33.33 -19.51
CA GLY A 398 -2.65 -34.04 -19.96
C GLY A 398 -1.31 -33.45 -19.49
N GLY A 399 -1.30 -32.58 -18.47
CA GLY A 399 -0.06 -32.04 -17.89
C GLY A 399 -0.26 -30.92 -16.85
N ALA A 400 0.86 -30.49 -16.24
CA ALA A 400 0.91 -29.44 -15.23
C ALA A 400 0.71 -28.04 -15.86
N GLY A 401 -0.53 -27.73 -16.23
CA GLY A 401 -0.97 -26.38 -16.60
C GLY A 401 -1.04 -25.42 -15.42
N TYR A 402 -0.43 -25.76 -14.28
CA TYR A 402 -0.52 -24.98 -13.06
C TYR A 402 0.82 -24.91 -12.32
N GLU A 403 0.99 -23.88 -11.50
CA GLU A 403 2.14 -23.70 -10.62
C GLU A 403 1.70 -23.80 -9.15
N VAL A 404 2.39 -24.63 -8.35
CA VAL A 404 2.19 -24.68 -6.88
C VAL A 404 2.91 -23.51 -6.22
N ASN A 405 2.14 -22.62 -5.62
CA ASN A 405 2.63 -21.44 -4.91
C ASN A 405 3.01 -21.78 -3.46
N GLU A 406 3.43 -20.77 -2.70
CA GLU A 406 3.89 -20.94 -1.31
C GLU A 406 2.81 -21.58 -0.41
N ILE A 407 3.23 -22.50 0.47
CA ILE A 407 2.36 -23.17 1.44
C ILE A 407 2.62 -22.55 2.82
N VAL A 408 1.60 -21.87 3.33
CA VAL A 408 1.72 -20.96 4.48
C VAL A 408 0.94 -21.50 5.67
N SER A 409 1.43 -21.26 6.89
CA SER A 409 0.75 -21.65 8.12
C SER A 409 -0.63 -20.98 8.22
N ALA A 410 -1.66 -21.78 8.49
CA ALA A 410 -3.01 -21.28 8.72
C ALA A 410 -3.06 -20.38 9.96
N GLN A 411 -2.24 -20.65 10.98
CA GLN A 411 -2.14 -19.80 12.18
C GLN A 411 -1.59 -18.41 11.85
N GLU A 412 -0.50 -18.33 11.09
CA GLU A 412 0.10 -17.04 10.68
C GLU A 412 -0.88 -16.20 9.85
N LEU A 413 -1.68 -16.86 9.01
CA LEU A 413 -2.71 -16.23 8.19
C LEU A 413 -3.88 -15.71 9.05
N ARG A 414 -4.33 -16.51 10.02
CA ARG A 414 -5.35 -16.09 10.98
C ARG A 414 -4.90 -14.90 11.82
N ASP A 415 -3.65 -14.90 12.28
CA ASP A 415 -3.09 -13.78 13.05
C ASP A 415 -3.03 -12.50 12.20
N HIS A 416 -2.61 -12.60 10.94
CA HIS A 416 -2.67 -11.48 10.00
C HIS A 416 -4.09 -10.96 9.78
N TRP A 417 -5.07 -11.87 9.65
CA TRP A 417 -6.48 -11.49 9.54
C TRP A 417 -6.95 -10.72 10.78
N ALA A 418 -6.65 -11.23 11.97
CA ALA A 418 -7.01 -10.62 13.24
C ALA A 418 -6.38 -9.22 13.38
N GLN A 419 -5.11 -9.06 13.01
CA GLN A 419 -4.41 -7.77 12.97
C GLN A 419 -5.08 -6.75 12.05
N LYS A 420 -5.53 -7.19 10.88
CA LYS A 420 -6.29 -6.33 9.95
C LYS A 420 -7.62 -5.85 10.55
N GLN A 421 -8.20 -6.62 11.47
CA GLN A 421 -9.41 -6.25 12.21
C GLN A 421 -9.12 -5.49 13.51
N GLY A 422 -7.85 -5.18 13.80
CA GLY A 422 -7.43 -4.41 14.98
C GLY A 422 -7.14 -5.24 16.24
N TRP A 423 -7.05 -6.56 16.13
CA TRP A 423 -6.69 -7.46 17.23
C TRP A 423 -5.18 -7.78 17.20
N ALA A 424 -4.59 -8.14 18.34
CA ALA A 424 -3.16 -8.46 18.39
C ALA A 424 -2.82 -9.77 17.64
N GLU A 425 -3.66 -10.79 17.85
CA GLU A 425 -3.53 -12.14 17.30
C GLU A 425 -4.92 -12.80 17.20
N TRP A 426 -5.00 -13.95 16.53
CA TRP A 426 -6.25 -14.68 16.31
C TRP A 426 -6.88 -15.14 17.63
N ALA A 427 -6.07 -15.67 18.55
CA ALA A 427 -6.57 -16.15 19.85
C ALA A 427 -7.28 -15.06 20.65
N ALA A 428 -6.78 -13.81 20.58
CA ALA A 428 -7.42 -12.66 21.20
C ALA A 428 -8.77 -12.35 20.55
N MET A 429 -8.87 -12.45 19.22
CA MET A 429 -10.13 -12.22 18.50
C MET A 429 -11.14 -13.34 18.78
N GLU A 430 -10.72 -14.60 18.82
CA GLU A 430 -11.60 -15.72 19.18
C GLU A 430 -12.16 -15.58 20.58
N LEU A 431 -11.29 -15.24 21.55
CA LEU A 431 -11.75 -14.97 22.91
C LEU A 431 -12.76 -13.82 22.90
N ALA A 432 -12.45 -12.73 22.19
CA ALA A 432 -13.33 -11.57 22.11
C ALA A 432 -14.73 -11.92 21.58
N ILE A 433 -14.81 -12.69 20.51
CA ILE A 433 -16.08 -13.15 19.93
C ILE A 433 -16.82 -14.05 20.93
N ALA A 434 -16.09 -14.96 21.61
CA ALA A 434 -16.68 -15.90 22.55
C ALA A 434 -17.29 -15.22 23.79
N ILE A 435 -16.78 -14.05 24.18
CA ILE A 435 -17.24 -13.31 25.37
C ILE A 435 -17.97 -12.00 25.02
N ASP A 436 -18.15 -11.67 23.73
CA ASP A 436 -18.68 -10.38 23.27
C ASP A 436 -17.88 -9.16 23.78
N ALA A 437 -16.54 -9.26 23.74
CA ALA A 437 -15.63 -8.17 24.12
C ALA A 437 -15.27 -7.26 22.94
N SER A 438 -15.08 -5.98 23.25
CA SER A 438 -14.43 -5.00 22.38
C SER A 438 -12.90 -5.16 22.34
N PRO A 439 -12.21 -4.65 21.31
CA PRO A 439 -10.74 -4.62 21.25
C PRO A 439 -10.09 -3.96 22.47
N GLN A 440 -10.70 -2.91 23.02
CA GLN A 440 -10.21 -2.22 24.21
C GLN A 440 -10.31 -3.11 25.46
N GLN A 441 -11.43 -3.83 25.64
CA GLN A 441 -11.58 -4.77 26.75
C GLN A 441 -10.57 -5.91 26.66
N MET A 442 -10.33 -6.45 25.46
CA MET A 442 -9.32 -7.50 25.27
C MET A 442 -7.92 -7.02 25.58
N LYS A 443 -7.56 -5.79 25.21
CA LYS A 443 -6.27 -5.20 25.59
C LYS A 443 -6.13 -5.09 27.11
N ILE A 444 -7.16 -4.61 27.79
CA ILE A 444 -7.22 -4.49 29.25
C ILE A 444 -7.08 -5.87 29.94
N LEU A 445 -7.71 -6.91 29.39
CA LEU A 445 -7.58 -8.29 29.87
C LEU A 445 -6.18 -8.85 29.64
N ALA A 446 -5.59 -8.61 28.47
CA ALA A 446 -4.22 -9.03 28.15
C ALA A 446 -3.19 -8.36 29.07
N ASP A 447 -3.34 -7.05 29.35
CA ASP A 447 -2.52 -6.31 30.31
C ASP A 447 -2.63 -6.86 31.76
N ARG A 448 -3.70 -7.62 32.04
CA ARG A 448 -3.95 -8.35 33.31
C ARG A 448 -3.59 -9.84 33.23
N GLY A 449 -2.91 -10.27 32.16
CA GLY A 449 -2.47 -11.65 31.96
C GLY A 449 -3.54 -12.61 31.46
N ILE A 450 -4.67 -12.11 30.96
CA ILE A 450 -5.77 -12.91 30.40
C ILE A 450 -5.81 -12.73 28.89
N SER A 451 -5.18 -13.66 28.17
CA SER A 451 -5.14 -13.67 26.69
C SER A 451 -5.94 -14.81 26.06
N GLY A 452 -6.43 -15.77 26.87
CA GLY A 452 -7.13 -16.95 26.36
C GLY A 452 -8.32 -17.37 27.23
N LYS A 453 -9.20 -18.19 26.64
CA LYS A 453 -10.44 -18.63 27.27
C LYS A 453 -10.24 -19.34 28.62
N LEU A 454 -9.21 -20.18 28.73
CA LEU A 454 -8.91 -20.87 29.99
C LEU A 454 -8.60 -19.88 31.12
N GLY A 455 -7.80 -18.85 30.84
CA GLY A 455 -7.50 -17.79 31.82
C GLY A 455 -8.72 -16.95 32.17
N PHE A 456 -9.56 -16.65 31.17
CA PHE A 456 -10.82 -15.94 31.38
C PHE A 456 -11.79 -16.73 32.26
N ASP A 457 -12.05 -18.00 31.94
CA ASP A 457 -12.94 -18.87 32.70
C ASP A 457 -12.44 -19.06 34.14
N ALA A 458 -11.12 -19.21 34.33
CA ALA A 458 -10.51 -19.32 35.64
C ALA A 458 -10.68 -18.04 36.48
N ALA A 459 -10.46 -16.87 35.86
CA ALA A 459 -10.64 -15.58 36.52
C ALA A 459 -12.12 -15.33 36.88
N LEU A 460 -13.05 -15.72 36.02
CA LEU A 460 -14.48 -15.63 36.29
C LEU A 460 -14.88 -16.53 37.47
N LYS A 461 -14.40 -17.77 37.49
CA LYS A 461 -14.64 -18.70 38.59
C LYS A 461 -14.07 -18.17 39.91
N GLU A 462 -12.87 -17.59 39.88
CA GLU A 462 -12.26 -16.98 41.06
C GLU A 462 -13.06 -15.79 41.57
N MET A 463 -13.51 -14.89 40.67
CA MET A 463 -14.36 -13.75 41.00
C MET A 463 -15.66 -14.18 41.69
N THR A 464 -16.33 -15.21 41.15
CA THR A 464 -17.56 -15.76 41.74
C THR A 464 -17.30 -16.42 43.09
N ALA A 465 -16.21 -17.18 43.23
CA ALA A 465 -15.83 -17.81 44.50
C ALA A 465 -15.48 -16.79 45.59
N ALA A 466 -14.95 -15.63 45.20
CA ALA A 466 -14.71 -14.50 46.09
C ALA A 466 -15.99 -13.71 46.46
N HIS A 467 -17.16 -14.14 45.97
CA HIS A 467 -18.45 -13.46 46.13
C HIS A 467 -18.42 -11.98 45.70
N TYR A 468 -17.58 -11.64 44.72
CA TYR A 468 -17.43 -10.26 44.24
C TYR A 468 -18.65 -9.79 43.43
N THR A 469 -19.18 -10.68 42.60
CA THR A 469 -20.45 -10.56 41.88
C THR A 469 -20.89 -11.93 41.38
N ASN A 470 -22.18 -12.08 41.06
CA ASN A 470 -22.72 -13.25 40.35
C ASN A 470 -22.83 -13.01 38.83
N SER A 471 -22.45 -11.82 38.36
CA SER A 471 -22.46 -11.47 36.94
C SER A 471 -21.27 -12.06 36.20
N ALA A 472 -21.47 -12.46 34.94
CA ALA A 472 -20.40 -12.80 34.00
C ALA A 472 -19.93 -11.59 33.16
N ASP A 473 -20.34 -10.38 33.55
CA ASP A 473 -19.97 -9.15 32.86
C ASP A 473 -18.46 -8.91 32.86
N ILE A 474 -17.94 -8.54 31.69
CA ILE A 474 -16.50 -8.32 31.49
C ILE A 474 -16.03 -7.08 32.27
N GLY A 475 -16.86 -6.04 32.37
CA GLY A 475 -16.57 -4.85 33.16
C GLY A 475 -16.40 -5.19 34.64
N GLU A 476 -17.27 -6.04 35.19
CA GLU A 476 -17.13 -6.55 36.56
C GLU A 476 -15.88 -7.41 36.74
N LEU A 477 -15.53 -8.26 35.77
CA LEU A 477 -14.28 -9.04 35.83
C LEU A 477 -13.04 -8.14 35.81
N ILE A 478 -13.02 -7.13 34.95
CA ILE A 478 -11.93 -6.15 34.90
C ILE A 478 -11.82 -5.41 36.24
N ALA A 479 -12.95 -4.96 36.80
CA ALA A 479 -12.99 -4.30 38.10
C ALA A 479 -12.51 -5.22 39.24
N TYR A 480 -12.90 -6.49 39.21
CA TYR A 480 -12.43 -7.50 40.15
C TYR A 480 -10.91 -7.65 40.10
N LEU A 481 -10.32 -7.76 38.90
CA LEU A 481 -8.88 -7.89 38.73
C LEU A 481 -8.12 -6.64 39.22
N ASP A 482 -8.69 -5.45 38.99
CA ASP A 482 -8.12 -4.19 39.50
C ASP A 482 -8.20 -4.10 41.02
N ASP A 483 -9.36 -4.42 41.60
CA ASP A 483 -9.56 -4.42 43.05
C ASP A 483 -8.71 -5.51 43.74
N LYS A 484 -8.52 -6.67 43.08
CA LYS A 484 -7.61 -7.73 43.54
C LYS A 484 -6.15 -7.25 43.54
N LYS A 485 -5.74 -6.51 42.52
CA LYS A 485 -4.38 -5.92 42.45
C LYS A 485 -4.18 -4.81 43.48
N ALA A 486 -5.23 -4.04 43.79
CA ALA A 486 -5.21 -2.95 44.75
C ALA A 486 -5.30 -3.41 46.22
N ALA A 487 -5.77 -4.64 46.47
CA ALA A 487 -5.91 -5.19 47.80
C ALA A 487 -4.55 -5.31 48.51
N GLY A 488 -4.40 -4.60 49.64
CA GLY A 488 -3.24 -4.72 50.51
C GLY A 488 -3.25 -6.00 51.35
N SER A 489 -2.22 -6.16 52.19
CA SER A 489 -2.14 -7.31 53.11
C SER A 489 -3.36 -7.37 54.04
N GLY A 490 -4.11 -8.48 53.99
CA GLY A 490 -5.32 -8.69 54.77
C GLY A 490 -6.63 -8.16 54.15
N GLN A 491 -6.58 -7.53 52.97
CA GLN A 491 -7.77 -7.10 52.24
C GLN A 491 -8.14 -8.11 51.14
N THR A 492 -9.43 -8.17 50.81
CA THR A 492 -9.94 -8.92 49.64
C THR A 492 -10.39 -7.94 48.56
N ALA A 493 -10.49 -8.41 47.31
CA ALA A 493 -11.06 -7.60 46.22
C ALA A 493 -12.46 -7.07 46.57
N LEU A 494 -13.28 -7.86 47.27
CA LEU A 494 -14.61 -7.43 47.73
C LEU A 494 -14.54 -6.26 48.72
N THR A 495 -13.60 -6.27 49.67
CA THR A 495 -13.43 -5.15 50.61
C THR A 495 -12.99 -3.87 49.89
N VAL A 496 -12.15 -3.99 48.85
CA VAL A 496 -11.75 -2.85 48.02
C VAL A 496 -12.93 -2.32 47.20
N LYS A 497 -13.75 -3.20 46.61
CA LYS A 497 -15.00 -2.83 45.93
C LYS A 497 -15.93 -2.04 46.83
N GLN A 498 -16.20 -2.55 48.04
CA GLN A 498 -17.10 -1.89 49.00
C GLN A 498 -16.57 -0.50 49.40
N ALA A 499 -15.27 -0.37 49.64
CA ALA A 499 -14.66 0.93 49.94
C ALA A 499 -14.79 1.91 48.75
N ARG A 500 -14.54 1.44 47.52
CA ARG A 500 -14.71 2.23 46.29
C ARG A 500 -16.15 2.69 46.09
N GLU A 501 -17.12 1.81 46.31
CA GLU A 501 -18.55 2.13 46.20
C GLU A 501 -19.00 3.13 47.27
N HIS A 502 -18.54 2.96 48.51
CA HIS A 502 -18.80 3.92 49.59
C HIS A 502 -18.26 5.31 49.25
N ALA A 503 -17.00 5.40 48.82
CA ALA A 503 -16.37 6.65 48.40
C ALA A 503 -17.12 7.31 47.23
N LYS A 504 -17.61 6.51 46.27
CA LYS A 504 -18.43 7.02 45.15
C LYS A 504 -19.76 7.62 45.63
N GLN A 505 -20.42 7.00 46.61
CA GLN A 505 -21.66 7.54 47.17
C GLN A 505 -21.41 8.83 47.97
N GLU A 506 -20.33 8.89 48.74
CA GLU A 506 -19.94 10.11 49.47
C GLU A 506 -19.63 11.26 48.49
N ALA A 507 -18.86 10.99 47.42
CA ALA A 507 -18.56 11.98 46.40
C ALA A 507 -19.83 12.48 45.67
N LEU A 508 -20.77 11.59 45.37
CA LEU A 508 -22.04 11.97 44.76
C LEU A 508 -22.87 12.85 45.70
N ARG A 509 -22.94 12.51 46.99
CA ARG A 509 -23.62 13.33 48.00
C ARG A 509 -22.97 14.70 48.14
N ALA A 510 -21.63 14.77 48.19
CA ALA A 510 -20.90 16.02 48.23
C ALA A 510 -21.19 16.89 47.00
N GLN A 511 -21.19 16.29 45.79
CA GLN A 511 -21.53 17.00 44.56
C GLN A 511 -22.98 17.52 44.56
N GLN A 512 -23.93 16.74 45.10
CA GLN A 512 -25.33 17.17 45.21
C GLN A 512 -25.49 18.33 46.19
N LEU A 513 -24.77 18.31 47.32
CA LEU A 513 -24.76 19.41 48.28
C LEU A 513 -24.16 20.69 47.68
N GLU A 514 -23.05 20.57 46.94
CA GLU A 514 -22.44 21.69 46.23
C GLU A 514 -23.40 22.27 45.17
N GLN A 515 -24.04 21.41 44.37
CA GLN A 515 -25.05 21.85 43.39
C GLN A 515 -26.25 22.51 44.07
N ALA A 516 -26.69 22.01 45.23
CA ALA A 516 -27.78 22.61 46.00
C ALA A 516 -27.38 23.98 46.57
N GLU A 517 -26.15 24.13 47.07
CA GLU A 517 -25.64 25.42 47.55
C GLU A 517 -25.55 26.45 46.41
N VAL A 518 -25.04 26.05 45.24
CA VAL A 518 -25.00 26.90 44.04
C VAL A 518 -26.41 27.29 43.60
N GLN A 519 -27.37 26.35 43.60
CA GLN A 519 -28.76 26.65 43.27
C GLN A 519 -29.42 27.57 44.30
N ALA A 520 -29.15 27.39 45.59
CA ALA A 520 -29.67 28.27 46.65
C ALA A 520 -29.11 29.69 46.53
N LYS A 521 -27.80 29.84 46.26
CA LYS A 521 -27.18 31.14 45.99
C LYS A 521 -27.79 31.81 44.76
N LEU A 522 -28.01 31.06 43.68
CA LEU A 522 -28.69 31.58 42.47
C LEU A 522 -30.14 31.98 42.74
N ALA A 523 -30.87 31.22 43.56
CA ALA A 523 -32.27 31.53 43.91
C ALA A 523 -32.40 32.74 44.84
N ALA A 524 -31.39 33.01 45.67
CA ALA A 524 -31.33 34.15 46.59
C ALA A 524 -30.89 35.45 45.91
N LEU A 525 -30.38 35.40 44.67
CA LEU A 525 -30.13 36.62 43.91
C LEU A 525 -31.46 37.37 43.69
N PRO A 526 -31.52 38.68 43.97
CA PRO A 526 -32.73 39.45 43.77
C PRO A 526 -33.15 39.33 42.31
N ARG A 527 -34.37 38.86 42.08
CA ARG A 527 -34.95 38.86 40.75
C ARG A 527 -35.23 40.32 40.41
N PRO A 528 -34.54 40.93 39.43
CA PRO A 528 -34.86 42.29 39.03
C PRO A 528 -36.34 42.34 38.65
N SER A 529 -37.03 43.36 39.13
CA SER A 529 -38.42 43.58 38.75
C SER A 529 -38.52 43.82 37.23
N LEU A 530 -39.68 43.53 36.63
CA LEU A 530 -39.92 43.86 35.22
C LEU A 530 -39.65 45.36 34.95
N ALA A 531 -39.92 46.23 35.92
CA ALA A 531 -39.61 47.65 35.83
C ALA A 531 -38.10 47.94 35.72
N GLU A 532 -37.25 47.20 36.44
CA GLU A 532 -35.78 47.35 36.37
C GLU A 532 -35.15 46.68 35.14
N LEU A 533 -35.81 45.68 34.57
CA LEU A 533 -35.39 45.06 33.29
C LEU A 533 -35.76 45.91 32.08
N PHE A 534 -36.81 46.74 32.18
CA PHE A 534 -37.33 47.57 31.09
C PHE A 534 -37.17 49.07 31.32
N ASP A 535 -36.36 49.50 32.29
CA ASP A 535 -36.04 50.92 32.48
C ASP A 535 -35.29 51.47 31.25
N LEU A 536 -35.99 52.33 30.50
CA LEU A 536 -35.48 52.90 29.25
C LEU A 536 -34.33 53.91 29.45
N SER A 537 -34.08 54.34 30.70
CA SER A 537 -33.01 55.26 31.06
C SER A 537 -31.62 54.61 31.18
N VAL A 538 -31.55 53.28 31.26
CA VAL A 538 -30.29 52.52 31.36
C VAL A 538 -29.71 52.24 29.94
N PRO A 539 -28.40 52.37 29.69
CA PRO A 539 -27.80 52.13 28.38
C PRO A 539 -28.08 50.73 27.83
N GLN A 540 -28.34 50.63 26.52
CA GLN A 540 -28.77 49.38 25.87
C GLN A 540 -27.86 48.18 26.13
N ALA A 541 -26.54 48.37 26.17
CA ALA A 541 -25.58 47.30 26.48
C ALA A 541 -25.74 46.73 27.89
N GLU A 542 -26.14 47.55 28.86
CA GLU A 542 -26.38 47.12 30.24
C GLU A 542 -27.77 46.47 30.38
N ARG A 543 -28.76 46.90 29.58
CA ARG A 543 -30.04 46.17 29.45
C ARG A 543 -29.86 44.78 28.82
N GLU A 544 -29.05 44.67 27.78
CA GLU A 544 -28.70 43.39 27.14
C GLU A 544 -27.92 42.46 28.09
N PHE A 545 -27.06 43.02 28.94
CA PHE A 545 -26.38 42.26 29.99
C PHE A 545 -27.35 41.77 31.07
N ARG A 546 -28.25 42.63 31.56
CA ARG A 546 -29.28 42.27 32.56
C ARG A 546 -30.29 41.25 32.01
N ALA A 547 -30.71 41.39 30.76
CA ALA A 547 -31.57 40.42 30.07
C ALA A 547 -30.83 39.11 29.74
N GLY A 548 -29.56 39.19 29.32
CA GLY A 548 -28.72 38.03 29.02
C GLY A 548 -28.39 37.15 30.23
N VAL A 549 -28.31 37.74 31.43
CA VAL A 549 -28.22 36.99 32.71
C VAL A 549 -29.53 36.28 33.04
N PHE A 550 -30.69 36.87 32.70
CA PHE A 550 -32.00 36.25 32.93
C PHE A 550 -32.26 35.03 32.02
N VAL A 551 -31.76 35.05 30.78
CA VAL A 551 -31.88 33.91 29.83
C VAL A 551 -30.96 32.73 30.19
N ARG A 552 -29.89 32.95 30.97
CA ARG A 552 -29.01 31.88 31.48
C ARG A 552 -29.52 31.20 32.75
N GLY A 553 -30.56 31.73 33.40
CA GLY A 553 -31.28 31.06 34.47
C GLY A 553 -32.23 30.01 33.89
N LYS A 554 -31.98 28.73 34.17
CA LYS A 554 -32.79 27.59 33.71
C LYS A 554 -34.29 27.77 34.01
N TYR A 555 -35.07 28.18 33.01
CA TYR A 555 -36.45 27.69 32.84
C TYR A 555 -36.41 26.51 31.87
N HIS A 556 -36.52 25.29 32.39
CA HIS A 556 -37.08 24.18 31.61
C HIS A 556 -38.60 24.38 31.53
N ALA A 557 -39.04 25.41 30.81
CA ALA A 557 -40.38 25.39 30.25
C ALA A 557 -40.30 24.59 28.94
N LYS A 558 -41.15 23.57 28.77
CA LYS A 558 -41.45 23.03 27.45
C LYS A 558 -41.84 24.21 26.56
N LEU A 559 -40.95 24.62 25.67
CA LEU A 559 -41.25 25.56 24.60
C LEU A 559 -42.17 24.83 23.62
N THR A 560 -43.47 24.85 23.92
CA THR A 560 -44.50 24.72 22.90
C THR A 560 -44.32 25.93 21.97
N VAL A 561 -44.32 25.66 20.67
CA VAL A 561 -44.09 26.60 19.57
C VAL A 561 -44.76 27.96 19.83
N GLY A 562 -43.95 29.02 19.86
CA GLY A 562 -44.40 30.41 19.92
C GLY A 562 -43.64 31.25 18.90
N MET A 563 -44.36 31.94 18.03
CA MET A 563 -43.84 32.82 16.97
C MET A 563 -42.82 33.83 17.49
N ILE A 564 -41.73 34.02 16.74
CA ILE A 564 -40.81 35.15 16.95
C ILE A 564 -41.33 36.29 16.07
N VAL A 565 -41.88 37.33 16.70
CA VAL A 565 -42.23 38.59 16.01
C VAL A 565 -41.01 39.51 16.08
N ASN A 566 -40.53 39.94 14.92
CA ASN A 566 -39.47 40.94 14.84
C ASN A 566 -40.10 42.34 14.95
N TYR A 567 -39.61 43.11 15.91
CA TYR A 567 -39.91 44.53 16.02
C TYR A 567 -38.72 45.34 15.53
N THR A 568 -38.99 46.38 14.75
CA THR A 568 -37.99 47.33 14.29
C THR A 568 -38.33 48.71 14.86
N ILE A 569 -37.36 49.35 15.50
CA ILE A 569 -37.49 50.74 15.95
C ILE A 569 -37.18 51.63 14.75
N ASN A 570 -38.16 52.44 14.36
CA ASN A 570 -37.98 53.46 13.33
C ASN A 570 -37.12 54.60 13.87
N ALA A 571 -36.55 55.41 12.96
CA ALA A 571 -35.67 56.52 13.33
C ALA A 571 -36.35 57.58 14.23
N ASP A 572 -37.68 57.61 14.28
CA ASP A 572 -38.47 58.49 15.16
C ASP A 572 -38.80 57.88 16.53
N GLY A 573 -38.29 56.68 16.83
CA GLY A 573 -38.49 55.98 18.10
C GLY A 573 -39.80 55.18 18.19
N THR A 574 -40.60 55.11 17.13
CA THR A 574 -41.80 54.26 17.09
C THR A 574 -41.45 52.81 16.70
N TRP A 575 -42.24 51.86 17.20
CA TRP A 575 -42.06 50.44 16.88
C TRP A 575 -42.95 50.04 15.71
N SER A 576 -42.38 49.38 14.70
CA SER A 576 -43.15 48.68 13.66
C SER A 576 -42.82 47.18 13.68
N THR A 577 -43.83 46.35 13.43
CA THR A 577 -43.68 44.90 13.30
C THR A 577 -43.51 44.53 11.82
N SER A 578 -42.50 43.71 11.51
CA SER A 578 -42.35 43.16 10.16
C SER A 578 -42.89 41.72 10.09
N THR A 579 -43.59 41.43 9.00
CA THR A 579 -44.47 40.28 8.76
C THR A 579 -43.78 38.91 8.89
N CYS A 580 -44.51 37.92 9.43
CA CYS A 580 -44.09 36.53 9.58
C CYS A 580 -43.82 35.84 8.22
N LEU A 581 -42.68 35.17 8.06
CA LEU A 581 -42.42 34.24 6.95
C LEU A 581 -42.46 32.78 7.45
N PRO A 582 -43.13 31.85 6.74
CA PRO A 582 -43.26 30.45 7.19
C PRO A 582 -41.97 29.64 6.99
N TYR A 583 -41.76 28.68 7.90
CA TYR A 583 -40.63 27.74 7.95
C TYR A 583 -40.53 26.85 6.70
N GLY A 584 -39.33 26.71 6.14
CA GLY A 584 -38.97 25.62 5.21
C GLY A 584 -38.02 24.63 5.90
N GLU A 585 -38.24 23.33 5.64
CA GLU A 585 -37.45 22.20 6.18
C GLU A 585 -35.96 22.29 5.81
N VAL A 586 -35.07 21.94 6.74
CA VAL A 586 -33.62 21.84 6.50
C VAL A 586 -33.17 20.41 6.73
N SER A 587 -32.51 19.83 5.73
CA SER A 587 -31.94 18.48 5.73
C SER A 587 -30.71 18.37 6.63
N GLU A 588 -30.66 17.33 7.46
CA GLU A 588 -29.51 16.95 8.31
C GLU A 588 -28.28 16.58 7.44
N ARG A 589 -27.10 17.13 7.75
CA ARG A 589 -25.82 16.66 7.17
C ARG A 589 -24.86 16.23 8.28
N THR A 590 -24.41 14.98 8.20
CA THR A 590 -23.43 14.41 9.13
C THR A 590 -22.02 14.53 8.54
N PHE A 591 -21.07 15.07 9.32
CA PHE A 591 -19.66 15.08 8.94
C PHE A 591 -18.88 14.06 9.78
N ARG A 592 -17.90 13.38 9.17
CA ARG A 592 -17.04 12.39 9.85
C ARG A 592 -15.59 12.91 9.82
N ASN A 593 -15.01 13.19 11.00
CA ASN A 593 -13.58 13.43 11.16
C ASN A 593 -12.95 12.16 11.75
N THR A 594 -11.79 11.76 11.23
CA THR A 594 -11.09 10.51 11.51
C THR A 594 -10.39 10.42 12.87
N GLU A 595 -10.38 11.45 13.72
CA GLU A 595 -9.62 11.36 14.99
C GLU A 595 -10.34 11.78 16.29
N SER A 596 -11.60 12.23 16.29
CA SER A 596 -12.31 12.46 17.57
C SER A 596 -13.84 12.59 17.43
N GLY A 597 -14.54 11.47 17.60
CA GLY A 597 -15.99 11.44 17.83
C GLY A 597 -16.89 11.94 16.68
N ARG A 598 -18.18 11.60 16.74
CA ARG A 598 -19.18 11.95 15.72
C ARG A 598 -19.81 13.30 16.07
N TRP A 599 -19.72 14.26 15.16
CA TRP A 599 -20.38 15.57 15.29
C TRP A 599 -21.59 15.61 14.38
N THR A 600 -22.74 16.01 14.92
CA THR A 600 -23.97 16.25 14.15
C THR A 600 -24.32 17.73 14.27
N VAL A 601 -24.36 18.40 13.12
CA VAL A 601 -24.84 19.78 13.00
C VAL A 601 -26.36 19.70 12.89
N GLU A 602 -27.08 20.15 13.92
CA GLU A 602 -28.56 20.11 13.91
C GLU A 602 -29.14 21.32 13.17
N GLN A 603 -28.44 22.48 13.16
CA GLN A 603 -28.95 23.69 12.52
C GLN A 603 -27.83 24.69 12.18
N ALA A 604 -27.93 25.35 11.02
CA ALA A 604 -27.11 26.49 10.64
C ALA A 604 -28.02 27.66 10.25
N ARG A 605 -27.70 28.86 10.73
CA ARG A 605 -28.43 30.10 10.36
C ARG A 605 -27.44 31.16 9.88
N PHE A 606 -27.80 31.79 8.77
CA PHE A 606 -27.07 32.92 8.21
C PHE A 606 -27.77 34.21 8.65
N THR A 607 -26.99 35.19 9.07
CA THR A 607 -27.47 36.56 9.31
C THR A 607 -26.89 37.49 8.25
N ASP A 608 -27.61 38.57 7.98
CA ASP A 608 -27.27 39.62 7.00
C ASP A 608 -25.93 40.32 7.32
N THR A 609 -25.34 40.03 8.48
CA THR A 609 -24.05 40.52 8.98
C THR A 609 -22.86 39.59 8.71
N GLY A 610 -23.04 38.54 7.89
CA GLY A 610 -21.95 37.64 7.46
C GLY A 610 -21.44 36.69 8.55
N LYS A 611 -22.20 36.48 9.64
CA LYS A 611 -21.85 35.51 10.69
C LYS A 611 -22.71 34.27 10.54
N ILE A 612 -22.06 33.11 10.63
CA ILE A 612 -22.73 31.80 10.61
C ILE A 612 -22.71 31.23 12.02
N TYR A 613 -23.90 30.87 12.52
CA TYR A 613 -24.08 30.23 13.82
C TYR A 613 -24.38 28.75 13.62
N TYR A 614 -23.66 27.88 14.33
CA TYR A 614 -23.88 26.45 14.33
C TYR A 614 -24.36 25.97 15.69
N ALA A 615 -25.45 25.22 15.70
CA ALA A 615 -25.84 24.40 16.83
C ALA A 615 -25.28 22.98 16.61
N VAL A 616 -24.31 22.60 17.43
CA VAL A 616 -23.69 21.26 17.38
C VAL A 616 -24.01 20.47 18.63
N LYS A 617 -24.26 19.18 18.43
CA LYS A 617 -24.54 18.23 19.51
C LYS A 617 -23.36 17.28 19.65
N PHE A 618 -22.77 17.25 20.84
CA PHE A 618 -21.69 16.36 21.21
C PHE A 618 -22.06 15.62 22.49
N ASN A 619 -22.16 14.28 22.43
CA ASN A 619 -22.54 13.42 23.56
C ASN A 619 -23.76 13.93 24.35
N GLY A 620 -24.83 14.31 23.65
CA GLY A 620 -26.09 14.75 24.27
C GLY A 620 -26.11 16.20 24.77
N LEU A 621 -24.98 16.91 24.77
CA LEU A 621 -24.89 18.33 25.13
C LEU A 621 -24.91 19.20 23.86
N ARG A 622 -25.83 20.17 23.81
CA ARG A 622 -25.89 21.19 22.76
C ARG A 622 -24.98 22.36 23.10
N ARG A 623 -24.10 22.75 22.17
CA ARG A 623 -23.27 23.97 22.27
C ARG A 623 -23.46 24.83 21.03
N LEU A 624 -23.42 26.15 21.23
CA LEU A 624 -23.44 27.14 20.16
C LEU A 624 -21.99 27.52 19.81
N LEU A 625 -21.61 27.38 18.54
CA LEU A 625 -20.32 27.81 18.04
C LEU A 625 -20.49 29.03 17.11
N ILE A 626 -19.61 30.00 17.24
CA ILE A 626 -19.55 31.21 16.40
C ILE A 626 -18.25 31.15 15.61
N GLY A 627 -18.34 31.00 14.29
CA GLY A 627 -17.18 31.05 13.39
C GLY A 627 -17.01 32.42 12.74
N ARG A 628 -15.77 32.83 12.45
CA ARG A 628 -15.42 33.92 11.52
C ARG A 628 -14.85 33.28 10.25
N ASP A 629 -15.20 33.84 9.08
CA ASP A 629 -14.92 33.29 7.75
C ASP A 629 -13.52 32.70 7.55
N ALA A 630 -13.49 31.47 7.03
CA ALA A 630 -12.38 30.96 6.22
C ALA A 630 -12.93 30.81 4.79
N GLY A 631 -12.44 31.63 3.87
CA GLY A 631 -12.90 31.66 2.48
C GLY A 631 -12.68 30.31 1.78
N ILE A 632 -13.75 29.79 1.19
CA ILE A 632 -13.70 28.66 0.26
C ILE A 632 -14.13 29.19 -1.11
N VAL A 633 -13.20 29.14 -2.06
CA VAL A 633 -13.45 29.36 -3.48
C VAL A 633 -14.17 28.12 -4.03
N ALA A 634 -15.39 28.30 -4.55
CA ALA A 634 -16.13 27.26 -5.25
C ALA A 634 -15.88 27.40 -6.77
N GLU A 635 -15.38 26.33 -7.39
CA GLU A 635 -15.40 26.16 -8.85
C GLU A 635 -16.84 25.90 -9.32
N ASN A 636 -17.33 26.75 -10.22
CA ASN A 636 -18.66 26.66 -10.82
C ASN A 636 -18.70 25.54 -11.87
N GLY A 637 -19.63 24.59 -11.70
CA GLY A 637 -20.18 23.75 -12.76
C GLY A 637 -21.65 24.09 -12.96
N ALA A 638 -21.99 24.63 -14.14
CA ALA A 638 -23.32 25.10 -14.51
C ALA A 638 -24.35 23.95 -14.64
N GLY A 639 -25.56 24.21 -14.17
CA GLY A 639 -26.75 23.38 -14.40
C GLY A 639 -28.01 24.12 -14.00
N GLU A 640 -28.74 24.65 -14.98
CA GLU A 640 -30.03 25.34 -14.84
C GLU A 640 -31.12 24.40 -14.28
N ALA A 641 -31.94 24.90 -13.36
CA ALA A 641 -33.26 24.34 -13.09
C ALA A 641 -34.28 25.46 -12.82
N GLN A 642 -35.37 25.41 -13.57
CA GLN A 642 -36.41 26.43 -13.71
C GLN A 642 -37.29 26.59 -12.45
N SER A 643 -37.64 27.84 -12.17
CA SER A 643 -38.64 28.27 -11.18
C SER A 643 -40.06 28.16 -11.75
N ARG A 644 -40.96 27.52 -11.00
CA ARG A 644 -42.42 27.70 -11.11
C ARG A 644 -42.93 28.30 -9.80
N THR A 645 -43.42 29.52 -9.89
CA THR A 645 -44.19 30.19 -8.85
C THR A 645 -45.63 29.68 -8.87
N ASN A 646 -46.22 29.48 -7.69
CA ASN A 646 -47.67 29.60 -7.54
C ASN A 646 -48.00 30.27 -6.21
N SER A 647 -48.69 31.40 -6.38
CA SER A 647 -49.29 32.27 -5.38
C SER A 647 -50.60 31.69 -4.84
N GLY A 648 -50.90 31.91 -3.56
CA GLY A 648 -52.25 31.65 -3.04
C GLY A 648 -52.42 31.84 -1.54
N HIS A 649 -52.98 33.00 -1.20
CA HIS A 649 -53.85 33.30 -0.05
C HIS A 649 -53.33 33.42 1.40
N THR A 650 -53.49 34.67 1.84
CA THR A 650 -53.78 35.27 3.15
C THR A 650 -54.88 34.59 3.98
N THR A 651 -54.70 34.42 5.30
CA THR A 651 -55.66 34.87 6.34
C THR A 651 -55.09 34.86 7.77
N ASP A 652 -55.45 35.91 8.51
CA ASP A 652 -55.65 36.11 9.96
C ASP A 652 -54.91 35.26 11.01
N CYS A 653 -54.21 35.98 11.91
CA CYS A 653 -53.87 35.51 13.25
C CYS A 653 -54.63 36.35 14.29
N GLY A 654 -55.77 35.83 14.73
CA GLY A 654 -56.47 36.28 15.94
C GLY A 654 -56.38 35.21 17.03
N ARG A 655 -55.85 35.65 18.19
CA ARG A 655 -55.64 34.96 19.49
C ARG A 655 -54.50 33.96 19.61
#